data_AF-A0A2T5F0W3-F1
#
_entry.id   AF-A0A2T5F0W3-F1
#
_cell.length_a   1.000
_cell.length_b   1.000
_cell.length_c   1.000
_cell.angle_alpha   90.00
_cell.angle_beta   90.00
_cell.angle_gamma   90.00
#
_symmetry.space_group_name_H-M   'P 1'
#
loop_
_entity.id
_entity.type
_entity.pdbx_description
1 polymer ?
#
loop_
_entity_poly.entity_id
_entity_poly.type
_entity_poly.pdbx_seq_one_letter_code
_entity_poly.pdbx_strand_id
1 'polypeptide(L)'
;MILKISKSQNTFDMNRKKEFSEKDPFGSFAYHLMYLIVDEKTGLLSKKRFDFGTTFEGLDLTEEHLLKEYGHLYDKNKIKQACNDISIKYKEYINDTYINIHNSKKSKFLDEHGESTAVNKNGTPEIFHYKGVNSFEKEEYKKIFDKFNGDMNQVKDYMLLIAKDSVKELYNTIKKEQGIKGKTKISDIELLYDFHLDHDNPHIHWITHAYDPTSKLFMNGRNFSQSKKVAHEKIEVKYKDVLSQGVAVGYAQKDALEAKEKFIQAIKNKGFTDTAAKQRLSQIEAQIQSVMTSTKHSTFESKQEALKLLGITISEHKEHTSSVPKGSRSKGKKTIIYKIYVEGFEQELYSNSFIDNKRLQTSFAKIKQRDFFEQDTKKIYGNNSDYGLDKIETVLKHNKKQSEYFVKVKIKNESQNGSVTLSPDRIKEIKNEGYKLFCNRNADVGIISRLNNKGHLNYYKISNNEKGAAKFKAKNYKASLFNDTGIQGKSLMKDFSIDNDLIEEQQVYFQQFIAKKRYADRNMVYIFTDVDTFNDTFNEAYRINQFIKLFEKVGLRSVETNDGHVLLNKCSEAVFSVEANENGGLTFINSGLNDFDSAKYMYNSLLENMKNEDKDKKFRFFMEGENDGSRDFYITAAEIIFSSETAMKNLRVDHDINDPNLQKEIERKLDYQLNQYNNNFKRQVKKQAKKGSFNFTNAYGIHLLENAHLNEEQNERITNQLNDKIADLVNNHNVELDMITIDKKPIDTYISEHREEINRLIKSKSDKRPNSKSRPELSL
;
A
#
# COMPACT_ATOMS: atom_id res chain seq x y z
N MET A 1 7.59 -23.68 24.40
CA MET A 1 8.07 -24.94 23.80
C MET A 1 7.07 -25.26 22.70
N ILE A 2 7.55 -25.54 21.48
CA ILE A 2 6.87 -25.16 20.25
C ILE A 2 6.43 -26.39 19.44
N LEU A 3 5.13 -26.59 19.34
CA LEU A 3 4.47 -27.34 18.27
C LEU A 3 4.61 -26.53 17.00
N LYS A 4 5.74 -26.75 16.36
CA LYS A 4 5.92 -26.42 14.97
C LYS A 4 5.79 -27.72 14.21
N ILE A 5 4.60 -27.95 13.66
CA ILE A 5 4.57 -28.04 12.20
C ILE A 5 5.19 -26.73 11.75
N SER A 6 6.49 -26.76 11.52
CA SER A 6 7.19 -25.56 11.12
C SER A 6 6.41 -25.00 9.92
N LYS A 7 6.33 -23.67 9.85
CA LYS A 7 6.41 -23.05 8.53
C LYS A 7 7.75 -23.51 7.89
N SER A 8 7.91 -24.77 7.53
CA SER A 8 7.98 -25.04 6.12
C SER A 8 6.62 -24.46 5.64
N GLN A 9 6.59 -23.28 5.04
CA GLN A 9 7.20 -23.23 3.74
C GLN A 9 7.29 -24.69 3.19
N ASN A 10 6.13 -25.28 2.89
CA ASN A 10 5.93 -25.67 1.50
C ASN A 10 6.12 -24.39 0.67
N THR A 11 7.30 -23.77 0.72
CA THR A 11 7.85 -23.12 -0.42
C THR A 11 7.95 -24.29 -1.37
N PHE A 12 6.99 -24.31 -2.27
CA PHE A 12 7.32 -24.10 -3.67
C PHE A 12 8.45 -23.05 -3.75
N ASP A 13 9.67 -23.43 -3.33
CA ASP A 13 10.85 -22.57 -3.36
C ASP A 13 11.35 -22.65 -4.78
N MET A 14 10.63 -21.99 -5.68
CA MET A 14 11.16 -21.68 -7.01
C MET A 14 12.36 -20.71 -6.91
N ASN A 15 12.80 -20.33 -5.69
CA ASN A 15 13.79 -19.31 -5.42
C ASN A 15 14.99 -19.78 -4.57
N ARG A 16 15.38 -21.07 -4.62
CA ARG A 16 16.71 -21.48 -4.11
C ARG A 16 17.78 -21.50 -5.22
N LYS A 17 18.64 -20.48 -5.11
CA LYS A 17 20.02 -20.28 -5.58
C LYS A 17 20.56 -21.09 -6.78
N LYS A 18 20.87 -20.30 -7.82
CA LYS A 18 21.78 -20.41 -8.98
C LYS A 18 22.91 -21.46 -9.06
N GLU A 19 23.29 -22.20 -8.02
CA GLU A 19 24.48 -23.07 -8.11
C GLU A 19 24.23 -24.42 -8.81
N PHE A 20 22.96 -24.81 -9.01
CA PHE A 20 22.62 -26.10 -9.64
C PHE A 20 21.60 -25.99 -10.79
N SER A 21 21.26 -24.77 -11.26
CA SER A 21 20.05 -24.54 -12.06
C SER A 21 20.25 -24.30 -13.57
N GLU A 22 21.37 -24.68 -14.18
CA GLU A 22 21.56 -24.41 -15.63
C GLU A 22 21.97 -25.64 -16.47
N LYS A 23 22.25 -26.82 -15.87
CA LYS A 23 22.74 -27.98 -16.64
C LYS A 23 22.26 -29.37 -16.21
N ASP A 24 21.28 -29.50 -15.31
CA ASP A 24 20.84 -30.82 -14.84
C ASP A 24 19.43 -31.15 -15.39
N PRO A 25 19.30 -32.05 -16.38
CA PRO A 25 18.03 -32.32 -17.07
C PRO A 25 17.00 -33.12 -16.23
N PHE A 26 17.30 -33.45 -14.97
CA PHE A 26 16.55 -34.44 -14.18
C PHE A 26 15.64 -33.85 -13.06
N GLY A 27 15.52 -32.52 -12.96
CA GLY A 27 14.39 -31.85 -12.27
C GLY A 27 14.43 -31.76 -10.73
N SER A 28 13.40 -31.11 -10.16
CA SER A 28 13.27 -30.79 -8.72
C SER A 28 13.20 -32.01 -7.77
N PHE A 29 12.95 -33.21 -8.27
CA PHE A 29 12.68 -34.41 -7.47
C PHE A 29 13.95 -35.11 -6.98
N ALA A 30 14.92 -35.36 -7.87
CA ALA A 30 16.23 -35.92 -7.49
C ALA A 30 16.96 -35.03 -6.47
N TYR A 31 16.85 -33.70 -6.64
CA TYR A 31 17.35 -32.73 -5.67
C TYR A 31 16.69 -32.89 -4.29
N HIS A 32 15.39 -33.17 -4.26
CA HIS A 32 14.69 -33.39 -3.00
C HIS A 32 15.12 -34.70 -2.34
N LEU A 33 15.27 -35.79 -3.09
CA LEU A 33 15.81 -37.05 -2.59
C LEU A 33 17.20 -36.85 -2.00
N MET A 34 18.08 -36.12 -2.69
CA MET A 34 19.39 -35.74 -2.15
C MET A 34 19.25 -34.98 -0.83
N TYR A 35 18.37 -33.97 -0.75
CA TYR A 35 18.15 -33.20 0.49
C TYR A 35 17.71 -34.08 1.67
N LEU A 36 16.92 -35.13 1.42
CA LEU A 36 16.47 -36.04 2.46
C LEU A 36 17.65 -36.82 3.05
N ILE A 37 18.55 -37.34 2.22
CA ILE A 37 19.59 -38.28 2.66
C ILE A 37 20.97 -37.65 2.95
N VAL A 38 21.25 -36.43 2.48
CA VAL A 38 22.56 -35.77 2.69
C VAL A 38 22.55 -34.79 3.87
N ASP A 39 23.71 -34.66 4.52
CA ASP A 39 23.96 -33.63 5.53
C ASP A 39 24.18 -32.26 4.85
N GLU A 40 23.46 -31.24 5.33
CA GLU A 40 23.41 -29.91 4.69
C GLU A 40 24.74 -29.15 4.79
N LYS A 41 25.61 -29.48 5.76
CA LYS A 41 26.89 -28.79 5.97
C LYS A 41 28.04 -29.43 5.19
N THR A 42 28.03 -30.75 5.11
CA THR A 42 29.12 -31.53 4.49
C THR A 42 28.81 -31.96 3.06
N GLY A 43 27.53 -32.03 2.69
CA GLY A 43 27.10 -32.52 1.38
C GLY A 43 27.34 -34.02 1.17
N LEU A 44 27.69 -34.75 2.23
CA LEU A 44 27.88 -36.19 2.26
C LEU A 44 26.61 -36.89 2.79
N LEU A 45 26.49 -38.20 2.54
CA LEU A 45 25.39 -39.00 3.06
C LEU A 45 25.37 -38.98 4.60
N SER A 46 24.21 -38.68 5.17
CA SER A 46 24.04 -38.60 6.62
C SER A 46 23.60 -39.93 7.18
N LYS A 47 24.43 -40.54 8.04
CA LYS A 47 24.06 -41.75 8.81
C LYS A 47 22.81 -41.57 9.69
N LYS A 48 22.38 -40.32 9.93
CA LYS A 48 21.19 -39.96 10.72
C LYS A 48 19.92 -39.71 9.90
N ARG A 49 20.03 -39.68 8.56
CA ARG A 49 18.94 -39.36 7.63
C ARG A 49 18.73 -40.48 6.60
N PHE A 50 18.91 -41.70 7.09
CA PHE A 50 19.13 -42.88 6.27
C PHE A 50 18.06 -43.92 6.54
N ASP A 51 16.85 -43.44 6.80
CA ASP A 51 15.67 -44.26 7.05
C ASP A 51 14.64 -43.98 5.96
N PHE A 52 15.16 -43.96 4.73
CA PHE A 52 14.41 -43.78 3.51
C PHE A 52 13.63 -45.08 3.20
N GLY A 53 12.40 -44.90 2.73
CA GLY A 53 11.45 -45.98 2.46
C GLY A 53 10.45 -45.59 1.37
N THR A 54 9.78 -46.61 0.82
CA THR A 54 8.71 -46.45 -0.17
C THR A 54 7.45 -47.24 0.21
N THR A 55 6.29 -46.79 -0.27
CA THR A 55 5.06 -47.61 -0.32
C THR A 55 4.49 -47.74 -1.74
N PHE A 56 5.31 -47.52 -2.77
CA PHE A 56 4.93 -47.73 -4.16
C PHE A 56 4.94 -49.23 -4.47
N GLU A 57 3.79 -49.81 -4.79
CA GLU A 57 3.68 -51.26 -5.03
C GLU A 57 4.28 -51.63 -6.39
N GLY A 58 5.23 -52.57 -6.41
CA GLY A 58 5.83 -53.07 -7.67
C GLY A 58 6.94 -52.19 -8.25
N LEU A 59 7.31 -51.08 -7.62
CA LEU A 59 8.47 -50.28 -7.99
C LEU A 59 9.77 -50.94 -7.48
N ASP A 60 10.62 -51.42 -8.38
CA ASP A 60 11.94 -51.95 -8.04
C ASP A 60 12.90 -50.82 -7.67
N LEU A 61 13.09 -50.63 -6.36
CA LEU A 61 14.02 -49.67 -5.78
C LEU A 61 15.28 -50.36 -5.23
N THR A 62 15.88 -51.27 -6.00
CA THR A 62 17.18 -51.85 -5.63
C THR A 62 18.23 -50.77 -5.30
N GLU A 63 18.22 -49.62 -5.98
CA GLU A 63 19.11 -48.48 -5.70
C GLU A 63 18.79 -47.78 -4.37
N GLU A 64 17.55 -47.83 -3.89
CA GLU A 64 17.22 -47.41 -2.52
C GLU A 64 17.89 -48.34 -1.52
N HIS A 65 17.79 -49.65 -1.72
CA HIS A 65 18.41 -50.62 -0.83
C HIS A 65 19.94 -50.50 -0.86
N LEU A 66 20.54 -50.31 -2.04
CA LEU A 66 21.97 -50.05 -2.17
C LEU A 66 22.38 -48.73 -1.52
N LEU A 67 21.57 -47.68 -1.69
CA LEU A 67 21.78 -46.44 -0.96
C LEU A 67 21.72 -46.72 0.55
N LYS A 68 20.71 -47.44 1.04
CA LYS A 68 20.46 -47.80 2.45
C LYS A 68 21.47 -48.79 3.06
N GLU A 69 22.18 -49.58 2.27
CA GLU A 69 23.22 -50.48 2.81
C GLU A 69 24.61 -49.87 2.65
N TYR A 70 24.91 -49.30 1.48
CA TYR A 70 26.27 -48.95 1.07
C TYR A 70 26.47 -47.45 0.80
N GLY A 71 25.43 -46.62 0.87
CA GLY A 71 25.52 -45.22 0.47
C GLY A 71 26.50 -44.40 1.33
N HIS A 72 26.76 -44.79 2.57
CA HIS A 72 27.81 -44.18 3.39
C HIS A 72 29.24 -44.35 2.84
N LEU A 73 29.43 -45.28 1.88
CA LEU A 73 30.68 -45.52 1.16
C LEU A 73 30.74 -44.77 -0.17
N TYR A 74 29.66 -44.11 -0.59
CA TYR A 74 29.56 -43.45 -1.88
C TYR A 74 30.02 -41.99 -1.79
N ASP A 75 30.73 -41.54 -2.83
CA ASP A 75 31.00 -40.12 -3.01
C ASP A 75 29.72 -39.36 -3.46
N LYS A 76 29.79 -38.03 -3.42
CA LYS A 76 28.66 -37.16 -3.76
C LYS A 76 28.11 -37.38 -5.17
N ASN A 77 28.94 -37.76 -6.14
CA ASN A 77 28.51 -37.97 -7.52
C ASN A 77 27.75 -39.29 -7.65
N LYS A 78 28.23 -40.37 -7.01
CA LYS A 78 27.51 -41.65 -6.94
C LYS A 78 26.17 -41.53 -6.23
N ILE A 79 26.10 -40.77 -5.14
CA ILE A 79 24.83 -40.49 -4.43
C ILE A 79 23.87 -39.75 -5.35
N LYS A 80 24.36 -38.71 -6.05
CA LYS A 80 23.56 -37.95 -7.00
C LYS A 80 23.02 -38.83 -8.13
N GLN A 81 23.85 -39.72 -8.67
CA GLN A 81 23.45 -40.64 -9.73
C GLN A 81 22.36 -41.61 -9.23
N ALA A 82 22.52 -42.21 -8.06
CA ALA A 82 21.50 -43.09 -7.48
C ALA A 82 20.17 -42.36 -7.21
N CYS A 83 20.21 -41.11 -6.70
CA CYS A 83 19.00 -40.29 -6.57
C CYS A 83 18.34 -39.98 -7.92
N ASN A 84 19.13 -39.77 -8.98
CA ASN A 84 18.61 -39.58 -10.32
C ASN A 84 17.95 -40.86 -10.86
N ASP A 85 18.58 -42.01 -10.67
CA ASP A 85 18.06 -43.30 -11.15
C ASP A 85 16.72 -43.64 -10.48
N ILE A 86 16.63 -43.44 -9.16
CA ILE A 86 15.36 -43.56 -8.40
C ILE A 86 14.31 -42.58 -8.95
N SER A 87 14.73 -41.36 -9.30
CA SER A 87 13.83 -40.35 -9.85
C SER A 87 13.24 -40.73 -11.20
N ILE A 88 14.04 -41.38 -12.05
CA ILE A 88 13.61 -41.88 -13.36
C ILE A 88 12.60 -43.01 -13.17
N LYS A 89 12.93 -44.03 -12.39
CA LYS A 89 12.04 -45.17 -12.12
C LYS A 89 10.71 -44.72 -11.53
N TYR A 90 10.74 -43.76 -10.61
CA TYR A 90 9.54 -43.16 -10.04
C TYR A 90 8.66 -42.47 -11.09
N LYS A 91 9.27 -41.70 -11.99
CA LYS A 91 8.56 -41.01 -13.08
C LYS A 91 7.92 -42.01 -14.04
N GLU A 92 8.66 -43.04 -14.42
CA GLU A 92 8.19 -44.14 -15.28
C GLU A 92 7.01 -44.86 -14.65
N TYR A 93 7.12 -45.25 -13.37
CA TYR A 93 6.03 -45.89 -12.63
C TYR A 93 4.74 -45.06 -12.64
N ILE A 94 4.82 -43.76 -12.35
CA ILE A 94 3.63 -42.90 -12.36
C ILE A 94 3.03 -42.80 -13.75
N ASN A 95 3.89 -42.64 -14.76
CA ASN A 95 3.46 -42.54 -16.14
C ASN A 95 2.71 -43.82 -16.55
N ASP A 96 3.26 -44.99 -16.29
CA ASP A 96 2.67 -46.26 -16.68
C ASP A 96 1.42 -46.61 -15.86
N THR A 97 1.44 -46.32 -14.56
CA THR A 97 0.36 -46.69 -13.64
C THR A 97 -0.83 -45.73 -13.68
N TYR A 98 -0.63 -44.45 -14.05
CA TYR A 98 -1.66 -43.43 -13.89
C TYR A 98 -1.97 -42.60 -15.15
N ILE A 99 -1.03 -42.50 -16.08
CA ILE A 99 -1.11 -41.57 -17.22
C ILE A 99 -1.33 -42.33 -18.55
N ASN A 100 -0.51 -43.35 -18.82
CA ASN A 100 -0.48 -44.11 -20.07
C ASN A 100 -1.58 -45.18 -20.17
N ILE A 101 -2.50 -45.28 -19.20
CA ILE A 101 -3.61 -46.24 -19.26
C ILE A 101 -4.61 -45.84 -20.35
N HIS A 102 -4.78 -46.73 -21.33
CA HIS A 102 -5.54 -46.62 -22.59
C HIS A 102 -7.04 -46.23 -22.53
N ASN A 103 -7.58 -45.78 -21.39
CA ASN A 103 -9.02 -45.44 -21.25
C ASN A 103 -9.31 -44.20 -20.36
N SER A 104 -8.31 -43.40 -19.99
CA SER A 104 -8.56 -42.18 -19.23
C SER A 104 -9.19 -41.09 -20.10
N LYS A 105 -10.47 -40.74 -19.85
CA LYS A 105 -11.20 -39.64 -20.53
C LYS A 105 -10.57 -38.24 -20.34
N LYS A 106 -9.43 -38.15 -19.64
CA LYS A 106 -8.71 -36.90 -19.31
C LYS A 106 -7.23 -36.91 -19.72
N SER A 107 -6.75 -37.90 -20.47
CA SER A 107 -5.44 -37.83 -21.15
C SER A 107 -5.30 -36.56 -22.00
N LYS A 108 -6.40 -36.04 -22.55
CA LYS A 108 -6.45 -34.76 -23.29
C LYS A 108 -6.08 -33.49 -22.53
N PHE A 109 -5.96 -33.55 -21.20
CA PHE A 109 -5.51 -32.41 -20.36
C PHE A 109 -4.04 -32.55 -19.97
N LEU A 110 -3.39 -33.57 -20.52
CA LEU A 110 -1.98 -33.84 -20.43
C LEU A 110 -1.40 -33.58 -21.83
N ASP A 111 -0.17 -33.09 -21.91
CA ASP A 111 0.50 -32.96 -23.21
C ASP A 111 0.85 -34.35 -23.79
N GLU A 112 1.49 -34.36 -24.96
CA GLU A 112 1.94 -35.58 -25.65
C GLU A 112 2.93 -36.45 -24.83
N HIS A 113 3.35 -35.96 -23.66
CA HIS A 113 4.21 -36.63 -22.69
C HIS A 113 3.54 -36.91 -21.35
N GLY A 114 2.23 -36.64 -21.21
CA GLY A 114 1.46 -37.08 -20.07
C GLY A 114 1.42 -36.12 -18.88
N GLU A 115 1.75 -34.84 -19.05
CA GLU A 115 1.91 -33.92 -17.91
C GLU A 115 0.97 -32.70 -17.92
N SER A 116 0.69 -32.16 -16.72
CA SER A 116 -0.05 -30.89 -16.55
C SER A 116 0.80 -29.73 -17.11
N THR A 117 0.16 -28.71 -17.69
CA THR A 117 0.69 -27.56 -18.45
C THR A 117 1.82 -26.69 -17.85
N ALA A 118 2.52 -27.12 -16.82
CA ALA A 118 3.76 -26.51 -16.35
C ALA A 118 4.95 -27.13 -17.11
N VAL A 119 5.31 -26.51 -18.22
CA VAL A 119 6.65 -26.67 -18.79
C VAL A 119 7.67 -25.94 -17.91
N ASN A 120 8.81 -26.56 -17.64
CA ASN A 120 9.94 -25.85 -17.04
C ASN A 120 10.43 -24.73 -17.99
N LYS A 121 11.39 -23.92 -17.55
CA LYS A 121 11.90 -22.79 -18.36
C LYS A 121 12.47 -23.18 -19.73
N ASN A 122 12.69 -24.48 -19.96
CA ASN A 122 13.27 -25.05 -21.16
C ASN A 122 12.24 -25.82 -22.02
N GLY A 123 10.95 -25.76 -21.68
CA GLY A 123 9.90 -26.42 -22.46
C GLY A 123 9.70 -27.90 -22.14
N THR A 124 10.35 -28.45 -21.10
CA THR A 124 10.15 -29.85 -20.70
C THR A 124 8.95 -29.96 -19.78
N PRO A 125 8.06 -30.93 -20.01
CA PRO A 125 6.99 -31.28 -19.08
C PRO A 125 7.55 -31.61 -17.67
N GLU A 126 6.94 -31.08 -16.57
CA GLU A 126 7.16 -31.61 -15.19
C GLU A 126 5.90 -32.17 -14.44
N ILE A 127 5.99 -33.40 -13.90
CA ILE A 127 4.93 -34.04 -13.10
C ILE A 127 4.76 -33.33 -11.76
N PHE A 128 3.53 -32.87 -11.49
CA PHE A 128 3.18 -32.25 -10.22
C PHE A 128 3.11 -33.29 -9.07
N HIS A 129 4.01 -33.14 -8.11
CA HIS A 129 4.08 -33.95 -6.90
C HIS A 129 3.86 -33.12 -5.63
N TYR A 130 3.33 -33.78 -4.60
CA TYR A 130 3.25 -33.24 -3.25
C TYR A 130 4.46 -33.66 -2.44
N LYS A 131 5.08 -32.69 -1.79
CA LYS A 131 6.08 -32.90 -0.74
C LYS A 131 5.55 -32.40 0.59
N GLY A 132 5.83 -33.13 1.65
CA GLY A 132 5.33 -32.83 2.99
C GLY A 132 6.27 -33.27 4.09
N VAL A 133 6.00 -32.72 5.27
CA VAL A 133 6.66 -33.08 6.52
C VAL A 133 5.60 -33.15 7.59
N ASN A 134 5.51 -34.28 8.29
CA ASN A 134 4.74 -34.41 9.51
C ASN A 134 5.73 -34.39 10.69
N SER A 135 5.72 -33.29 11.44
CA SER A 135 6.54 -33.11 12.64
C SER A 135 5.67 -33.27 13.88
N PHE A 136 6.21 -33.98 14.87
CA PHE A 136 5.54 -34.25 16.13
C PHE A 136 6.24 -33.49 17.25
N GLU A 137 5.46 -32.95 18.18
CA GLU A 137 6.01 -32.40 19.43
C GLU A 137 6.68 -33.51 20.26
N LYS A 138 7.58 -33.14 21.17
CA LYS A 138 8.26 -34.12 22.03
C LYS A 138 7.24 -34.94 22.84
N GLU A 139 6.21 -34.27 23.33
CA GLU A 139 5.11 -34.87 24.09
C GLU A 139 4.23 -35.77 23.23
N GLU A 140 3.95 -35.38 21.98
CA GLU A 140 3.17 -36.19 21.02
C GLU A 140 3.96 -37.44 20.62
N TYR A 141 5.24 -37.28 20.30
CA TYR A 141 6.14 -38.39 19.98
C TYR A 141 6.29 -39.34 21.16
N LYS A 142 6.46 -38.81 22.38
CA LYS A 142 6.51 -39.62 23.60
C LYS A 142 5.23 -40.45 23.77
N LYS A 143 4.04 -39.87 23.56
CA LYS A 143 2.79 -40.64 23.60
C LYS A 143 2.76 -41.77 22.58
N ILE A 144 3.27 -41.53 21.37
CA ILE A 144 3.38 -42.58 20.33
C ILE A 144 4.38 -43.67 20.76
N PHE A 145 5.55 -43.26 21.27
CA PHE A 145 6.58 -44.16 21.76
C PHE A 145 6.08 -45.06 22.91
N ASP A 146 5.43 -44.44 23.90
CA ASP A 146 4.86 -45.13 25.06
C ASP A 146 3.71 -46.07 24.64
N LYS A 147 2.89 -45.67 23.66
CA LYS A 147 1.77 -46.48 23.12
C LYS A 147 2.23 -47.82 22.55
N PHE A 148 3.45 -47.88 22.02
CA PHE A 148 4.04 -49.09 21.46
C PHE A 148 5.18 -49.67 22.31
N ASN A 149 5.22 -49.32 23.61
CA ASN A 149 6.23 -49.81 24.56
C ASN A 149 7.68 -49.63 24.07
N GLY A 150 7.94 -48.57 23.31
CA GLY A 150 9.25 -48.27 22.73
C GLY A 150 9.65 -49.09 21.50
N ASP A 151 8.75 -49.90 20.92
CA ASP A 151 9.01 -50.58 19.63
C ASP A 151 9.12 -49.55 18.50
N MET A 152 10.36 -49.29 18.09
CA MET A 152 10.68 -48.29 17.08
C MET A 152 10.11 -48.57 15.70
N ASN A 153 9.90 -49.84 15.33
CA ASN A 153 9.29 -50.18 14.05
C ASN A 153 7.81 -49.81 14.07
N GLN A 154 7.10 -50.17 15.15
CA GLN A 154 5.69 -49.80 15.33
C GLN A 154 5.48 -48.29 15.45
N VAL A 155 6.41 -47.58 16.11
CA VAL A 155 6.40 -46.10 16.17
C VAL A 155 6.51 -45.49 14.77
N LYS A 156 7.46 -45.96 13.96
CA LYS A 156 7.64 -45.50 12.58
C LYS A 156 6.43 -45.82 11.72
N ASP A 157 5.90 -47.04 11.80
CA ASP A 157 4.70 -47.46 11.08
C ASP A 157 3.49 -46.58 11.44
N TYR A 158 3.34 -46.23 12.72
CA TYR A 158 2.26 -45.36 13.17
C TYR A 158 2.43 -43.91 12.70
N MET A 159 3.66 -43.39 12.69
CA MET A 159 3.96 -42.08 12.11
C MET A 159 3.68 -42.05 10.60
N LEU A 160 4.07 -43.10 9.86
CA LEU A 160 3.78 -43.28 8.45
C LEU A 160 2.27 -43.37 8.19
N LEU A 161 1.53 -44.09 9.05
CA LEU A 161 0.07 -44.17 8.99
C LEU A 161 -0.56 -42.77 9.07
N ILE A 162 -0.13 -41.93 10.01
CA ILE A 162 -0.62 -40.55 10.14
C ILE A 162 -0.28 -39.72 8.90
N ALA A 163 0.92 -39.90 8.32
CA ALA A 163 1.32 -39.22 7.09
C ALA A 163 0.45 -39.62 5.88
N LYS A 164 0.23 -40.93 5.67
CA LYS A 164 -0.68 -41.45 4.62
C LYS A 164 -2.10 -40.92 4.81
N ASP A 165 -2.59 -40.93 6.04
CA ASP A 165 -3.95 -40.45 6.35
C ASP A 165 -4.10 -38.94 6.08
N SER A 166 -3.04 -38.16 6.32
CA SER A 166 -3.00 -36.72 6.03
C SER A 166 -3.15 -36.43 4.53
N VAL A 167 -2.44 -37.18 3.67
CA VAL A 167 -2.57 -37.08 2.21
C VAL A 167 -3.97 -37.51 1.75
N LYS A 168 -4.47 -38.63 2.28
CA LYS A 168 -5.82 -39.13 2.01
C LYS A 168 -6.89 -38.08 2.36
N GLU A 169 -6.80 -37.43 3.52
CA GLU A 169 -7.75 -36.37 3.89
C GLU A 169 -7.61 -35.11 3.03
N LEU A 170 -6.39 -34.77 2.58
CA LEU A 170 -6.18 -33.70 1.62
C LEU A 170 -6.90 -33.99 0.29
N TYR A 171 -6.75 -35.19 -0.27
CA TYR A 171 -7.41 -35.58 -1.52
C TYR A 171 -8.92 -35.55 -1.38
N ASN A 172 -9.45 -36.15 -0.32
CA ASN A 172 -10.88 -36.16 -0.07
C ASN A 172 -11.46 -34.75 0.17
N THR A 173 -10.68 -33.85 0.76
CA THR A 173 -11.09 -32.45 0.95
C THR A 173 -11.14 -31.70 -0.38
N ILE A 174 -10.10 -31.84 -1.23
CA ILE A 174 -10.07 -31.27 -2.59
C ILE A 174 -11.25 -31.80 -3.41
N LYS A 175 -11.51 -33.11 -3.36
CA LYS A 175 -12.64 -33.71 -4.07
C LYS A 175 -13.97 -33.12 -3.63
N LYS A 176 -14.19 -32.99 -2.32
CA LYS A 176 -15.41 -32.37 -1.78
C LYS A 176 -15.58 -30.92 -2.25
N GLU A 177 -14.51 -30.12 -2.22
CA GLU A 177 -14.51 -28.72 -2.68
C GLU A 177 -14.84 -28.58 -4.18
N GLN A 178 -14.52 -29.61 -4.97
CA GLN A 178 -14.69 -29.61 -6.42
C GLN A 178 -15.88 -30.45 -6.91
N GLY A 179 -16.62 -31.09 -6.01
CA GLY A 179 -17.72 -31.98 -6.38
C GLY A 179 -17.28 -33.26 -7.11
N ILE A 180 -16.03 -33.71 -6.90
CA ILE A 180 -15.50 -34.94 -7.48
C ILE A 180 -16.02 -36.16 -6.68
N LYS A 181 -16.52 -37.17 -7.38
CA LYS A 181 -17.03 -38.43 -6.78
C LYS A 181 -15.88 -39.40 -6.44
N GLY A 182 -16.13 -40.29 -5.48
CA GLY A 182 -15.20 -41.33 -5.05
C GLY A 182 -14.32 -40.90 -3.86
N LYS A 183 -14.17 -41.77 -2.86
CA LYS A 183 -13.41 -41.49 -1.63
C LYS A 183 -12.10 -42.27 -1.63
N THR A 184 -10.98 -41.58 -1.46
CA THR A 184 -9.65 -42.19 -1.36
C THR A 184 -9.52 -42.88 -0.01
N LYS A 185 -9.02 -44.10 0.00
CA LYS A 185 -8.68 -44.86 1.20
C LYS A 185 -7.19 -44.69 1.51
N ILE A 186 -6.79 -45.02 2.73
CA ILE A 186 -5.39 -44.92 3.14
C ILE A 186 -4.49 -45.92 2.41
N SER A 187 -5.03 -47.09 2.04
CA SER A 187 -4.37 -48.10 1.21
C SER A 187 -3.97 -47.56 -0.16
N ASP A 188 -4.73 -46.60 -0.67
CA ASP A 188 -4.53 -46.05 -2.01
C ASP A 188 -3.44 -44.95 -2.03
N ILE A 189 -2.88 -44.59 -0.87
CA ILE A 189 -1.84 -43.56 -0.79
C ILE A 189 -0.47 -44.20 -0.92
N GLU A 190 0.32 -43.72 -1.87
CA GLU A 190 1.70 -44.14 -2.07
C GLU A 190 2.66 -43.02 -1.68
N LEU A 191 3.63 -43.30 -0.82
CA LEU A 191 4.62 -42.33 -0.35
C LEU A 191 6.04 -42.84 -0.57
N LEU A 192 6.93 -41.93 -0.97
CA LEU A 192 8.35 -42.04 -0.67
C LEU A 192 8.60 -41.22 0.59
N TYR A 193 9.34 -41.74 1.56
CA TYR A 193 9.47 -41.10 2.86
C TYR A 193 10.82 -41.33 3.51
N ASP A 194 11.14 -40.50 4.50
CA ASP A 194 12.36 -40.60 5.30
C ASP A 194 12.10 -40.12 6.73
N PHE A 195 12.58 -40.86 7.73
CA PHE A 195 12.37 -40.56 9.14
C PHE A 195 13.57 -39.85 9.77
N HIS A 196 13.29 -38.75 10.47
CA HIS A 196 14.28 -37.93 11.15
C HIS A 196 13.93 -37.90 12.64
N LEU A 197 14.45 -38.88 13.38
CA LEU A 197 14.09 -39.13 14.78
C LEU A 197 15.05 -38.52 15.80
N ASP A 198 16.30 -38.27 15.41
CA ASP A 198 17.36 -37.70 16.27
C ASP A 198 17.35 -36.16 16.37
N HIS A 199 16.30 -35.51 15.87
CA HIS A 199 16.14 -34.06 15.86
C HIS A 199 15.31 -33.57 17.06
N ASP A 200 15.43 -32.28 17.41
CA ASP A 200 14.64 -31.66 18.49
C ASP A 200 13.13 -31.89 18.37
N ASN A 201 12.63 -32.08 17.14
CA ASN A 201 11.28 -32.53 16.84
C ASN A 201 11.34 -33.74 15.89
N PRO A 202 10.98 -34.96 16.32
CA PRO A 202 10.87 -36.13 15.46
C PRO A 202 9.89 -35.88 14.31
N HIS A 203 10.26 -36.26 13.09
CA HIS A 203 9.43 -36.01 11.92
C HIS A 203 9.64 -37.03 10.80
N ILE A 204 8.64 -37.13 9.92
CA ILE A 204 8.69 -37.88 8.67
C ILE A 204 8.59 -36.89 7.50
N HIS A 205 9.57 -36.93 6.61
CA HIS A 205 9.50 -36.33 5.29
C HIS A 205 8.81 -37.29 4.33
N TRP A 206 7.99 -36.78 3.41
CA TRP A 206 7.39 -37.62 2.38
C TRP A 206 7.14 -36.88 1.06
N ILE A 207 7.02 -37.66 -0.01
CA ILE A 207 6.70 -37.23 -1.36
C ILE A 207 5.66 -38.19 -1.97
N THR A 208 4.72 -37.67 -2.73
CA THR A 208 3.68 -38.44 -3.43
C THR A 208 3.23 -37.73 -4.70
N HIS A 209 2.70 -38.46 -5.68
CA HIS A 209 2.12 -37.86 -6.89
C HIS A 209 0.77 -37.22 -6.58
N ALA A 210 0.41 -36.13 -7.26
CA ALA A 210 -0.88 -35.48 -7.04
C ALA A 210 -2.09 -36.19 -7.69
N TYR A 211 -1.86 -37.29 -8.40
CA TYR A 211 -2.92 -38.09 -9.00
C TYR A 211 -3.66 -38.92 -7.95
N ASP A 212 -4.99 -38.86 -7.91
CA ASP A 212 -5.81 -39.68 -7.02
C ASP A 212 -6.20 -40.99 -7.72
N PRO A 213 -5.76 -42.16 -7.23
CA PRO A 213 -6.00 -43.45 -7.87
C PRO A 213 -7.49 -43.85 -7.87
N THR A 214 -8.31 -43.32 -6.96
CA THR A 214 -9.75 -43.61 -6.91
C THR A 214 -10.52 -42.82 -7.96
N SER A 215 -10.34 -41.49 -8.00
CA SER A 215 -11.06 -40.65 -8.95
C SER A 215 -10.41 -40.60 -10.33
N LYS A 216 -9.16 -41.06 -10.46
CA LYS A 216 -8.34 -40.97 -11.67
C LYS A 216 -8.13 -39.52 -12.12
N LEU A 217 -8.06 -38.60 -11.16
CA LEU A 217 -7.93 -37.16 -11.37
C LEU A 217 -6.74 -36.58 -10.61
N PHE A 218 -6.14 -35.53 -11.17
CA PHE A 218 -5.21 -34.69 -10.43
C PHE A 218 -5.92 -33.93 -9.32
N MET A 219 -5.44 -34.10 -8.10
CA MET A 219 -5.89 -33.36 -6.94
C MET A 219 -5.16 -32.03 -6.92
N ASN A 220 -5.77 -30.97 -7.43
CA ASN A 220 -5.24 -29.61 -7.34
C ASN A 220 -6.30 -28.69 -6.70
N GLY A 221 -6.13 -28.37 -5.42
CA GLY A 221 -7.12 -27.57 -4.67
C GLY A 221 -7.23 -26.13 -5.17
N ARG A 222 -8.46 -25.60 -5.30
CA ARG A 222 -8.70 -24.20 -5.70
C ARG A 222 -8.07 -23.20 -4.73
N ASN A 223 -8.07 -23.54 -3.44
CA ASN A 223 -7.36 -22.82 -2.39
C ASN A 223 -6.61 -23.84 -1.54
N PHE A 224 -5.46 -24.27 -2.03
CA PHE A 224 -4.65 -25.33 -1.42
C PHE A 224 -4.35 -25.11 0.08
N SER A 225 -4.15 -23.85 0.50
CA SER A 225 -3.91 -23.53 1.92
C SER A 225 -5.14 -23.83 2.79
N GLN A 226 -6.33 -23.54 2.28
CA GLN A 226 -7.58 -23.84 2.98
C GLN A 226 -7.86 -25.35 3.00
N SER A 227 -7.69 -26.03 1.87
CA SER A 227 -7.89 -27.49 1.79
C SER A 227 -6.95 -28.23 2.75
N LYS A 228 -5.70 -27.79 2.84
CA LYS A 228 -4.71 -28.30 3.81
C LYS A 228 -5.17 -28.08 5.25
N LYS A 229 -5.65 -26.89 5.60
CA LYS A 229 -6.14 -26.59 6.95
C LYS A 229 -7.28 -27.52 7.35
N VAL A 230 -8.28 -27.68 6.49
CA VAL A 230 -9.44 -28.56 6.74
C VAL A 230 -9.03 -30.03 6.86
N ALA A 231 -8.10 -30.50 6.01
CA ALA A 231 -7.58 -31.85 6.11
C ALA A 231 -6.85 -32.06 7.46
N HIS A 232 -6.04 -31.10 7.88
CA HIS A 232 -5.29 -31.16 9.12
C HIS A 232 -6.21 -31.15 10.35
N GLU A 233 -7.27 -30.32 10.36
CA GLU A 233 -8.28 -30.32 11.43
C GLU A 233 -8.91 -31.71 11.63
N LYS A 234 -9.17 -32.45 10.56
CA LYS A 234 -9.69 -33.82 10.67
C LYS A 234 -8.67 -34.81 11.24
N ILE A 235 -7.39 -34.64 10.90
CA ILE A 235 -6.31 -35.49 11.41
C ILE A 235 -6.14 -35.29 12.91
N GLU A 236 -6.14 -34.04 13.39
CA GLU A 236 -6.10 -33.74 14.82
C GLU A 236 -7.24 -34.43 15.57
N VAL A 237 -8.48 -34.30 15.08
CA VAL A 237 -9.65 -34.90 15.72
C VAL A 237 -9.56 -36.43 15.73
N LYS A 238 -9.10 -37.05 14.64
CA LYS A 238 -9.00 -38.50 14.51
C LYS A 238 -7.95 -39.09 15.45
N TYR A 239 -6.80 -38.42 15.60
CA TYR A 239 -5.67 -38.87 16.41
C TYR A 239 -5.55 -38.07 17.72
N LYS A 240 -6.67 -37.66 18.30
CA LYS A 240 -6.73 -36.79 19.50
C LYS A 240 -6.05 -37.35 20.75
N ASP A 241 -5.84 -38.66 20.79
CA ASP A 241 -5.13 -39.36 21.87
C ASP A 241 -3.63 -39.04 21.87
N VAL A 242 -3.05 -38.81 20.70
CA VAL A 242 -1.62 -38.51 20.53
C VAL A 242 -1.35 -37.08 20.08
N LEU A 243 -2.19 -36.50 19.20
CA LEU A 243 -2.01 -35.17 18.62
C LEU A 243 -2.70 -34.07 19.42
N SER A 244 -2.03 -32.93 19.50
CA SER A 244 -2.58 -31.71 20.10
C SER A 244 -3.69 -31.11 19.24
N GLN A 245 -4.72 -30.60 19.91
CA GLN A 245 -5.89 -30.01 19.25
C GLN A 245 -5.75 -28.50 19.04
N GLY A 246 -6.18 -28.03 17.87
CA GLY A 246 -6.23 -26.62 17.49
C GLY A 246 -4.97 -26.12 16.77
N VAL A 247 -4.05 -27.01 16.38
CA VAL A 247 -2.79 -26.62 15.69
C VAL A 247 -3.08 -26.16 14.26
N ALA A 248 -4.02 -26.80 13.57
CA ALA A 248 -4.48 -26.50 12.22
C ALA A 248 -5.17 -25.15 12.14
N VAL A 249 -5.91 -24.81 13.19
CA VAL A 249 -6.58 -23.51 13.34
C VAL A 249 -5.54 -22.41 13.61
N GLY A 250 -4.47 -22.76 14.34
CA GLY A 250 -3.35 -21.90 14.70
C GLY A 250 -3.52 -21.34 16.11
N TYR A 251 -2.44 -21.34 16.90
CA TYR A 251 -2.44 -20.93 18.32
C TYR A 251 -3.13 -19.60 18.58
N ALA A 252 -2.75 -18.54 17.86
CA ALA A 252 -3.38 -17.23 18.00
C ALA A 252 -4.91 -17.29 17.88
N GLN A 253 -5.42 -18.11 16.94
CA GLN A 253 -6.85 -18.27 16.71
C GLN A 253 -7.51 -19.17 17.76
N LYS A 254 -6.83 -20.22 18.22
CA LYS A 254 -7.27 -21.05 19.36
C LYS A 254 -7.40 -20.19 20.62
N ASP A 255 -6.35 -19.47 20.99
CA ASP A 255 -6.31 -18.59 22.17
C ASP A 255 -7.41 -17.52 22.10
N ALA A 256 -7.69 -17.00 20.90
CA ALA A 256 -8.76 -16.03 20.69
C ALA A 256 -10.17 -16.63 20.82
N LEU A 257 -10.37 -17.89 20.42
CA LEU A 257 -11.63 -18.60 20.65
C LEU A 257 -11.83 -18.93 22.13
N GLU A 258 -10.78 -19.41 22.81
CA GLU A 258 -10.82 -19.63 24.26
C GLU A 258 -11.07 -18.33 25.03
N ALA A 259 -10.47 -17.21 24.61
CA ALA A 259 -10.74 -15.90 25.17
C ALA A 259 -12.20 -15.46 24.96
N LYS A 260 -12.77 -15.72 23.78
CA LYS A 260 -14.19 -15.48 23.48
C LYS A 260 -15.10 -16.29 24.42
N GLU A 261 -14.79 -17.57 24.62
CA GLU A 261 -15.55 -18.43 25.52
C GLU A 261 -15.46 -17.97 26.98
N LYS A 262 -14.26 -17.66 27.47
CA LYS A 262 -14.04 -17.10 28.81
C LYS A 262 -14.80 -15.78 29.00
N PHE A 263 -14.84 -14.92 27.98
CA PHE A 263 -15.60 -13.68 28.01
C PHE A 263 -17.12 -13.93 28.07
N ILE A 264 -17.64 -14.89 27.29
CA ILE A 264 -19.05 -15.28 27.37
C ILE A 264 -19.39 -15.81 28.77
N GLN A 265 -18.52 -16.62 29.37
CA GLN A 265 -18.72 -17.10 30.74
C GLN A 265 -18.69 -15.96 31.76
N ALA A 266 -17.83 -14.96 31.57
CA ALA A 266 -17.81 -13.77 32.43
C ALA A 266 -19.12 -12.98 32.35
N ILE A 267 -19.75 -12.89 31.17
CA ILE A 267 -21.08 -12.30 31.02
C ILE A 267 -22.12 -13.14 31.76
N LYS A 268 -22.09 -14.47 31.62
CA LYS A 268 -23.02 -15.38 32.31
C LYS A 268 -22.90 -15.28 33.83
N ASN A 269 -21.67 -15.16 34.36
CA ASN A 269 -21.40 -14.98 35.79
C ASN A 269 -22.01 -13.69 36.37
N LYS A 270 -22.39 -12.72 35.53
CA LYS A 270 -23.15 -11.53 35.92
C LYS A 270 -24.68 -11.71 35.90
N GLY A 271 -25.17 -12.95 35.80
CA GLY A 271 -26.60 -13.27 35.86
C GLY A 271 -27.31 -13.32 34.50
N PHE A 272 -26.56 -13.29 33.38
CA PHE A 272 -27.15 -13.40 32.04
C PHE A 272 -27.36 -14.86 31.64
N THR A 273 -28.47 -15.15 30.97
CA THR A 273 -28.68 -16.44 30.29
C THR A 273 -27.73 -16.62 29.10
N ASP A 274 -27.53 -17.85 28.62
CA ASP A 274 -26.70 -18.13 27.44
C ASP A 274 -27.07 -17.28 26.22
N THR A 275 -28.38 -17.13 25.96
CA THR A 275 -28.88 -16.32 24.86
C THR A 275 -28.57 -14.85 25.06
N ALA A 276 -28.79 -14.32 26.27
CA ALA A 276 -28.53 -12.92 26.58
C ALA A 276 -27.02 -12.59 26.57
N ALA A 277 -26.18 -13.53 27.01
CA ALA A 277 -24.72 -13.39 26.96
C ALA A 277 -24.20 -13.32 25.52
N LYS A 278 -24.71 -14.19 24.62
CA LYS A 278 -24.39 -14.14 23.19
C LYS A 278 -24.89 -12.84 22.54
N GLN A 279 -26.10 -12.39 22.87
CA GLN A 279 -26.63 -11.11 22.38
C GLN A 279 -25.77 -9.92 22.83
N ARG A 280 -25.32 -9.92 24.09
CA ARG A 280 -24.44 -8.87 24.62
C ARG A 280 -23.09 -8.84 23.90
N LEU A 281 -22.49 -10.00 23.61
CA LEU A 281 -21.29 -10.08 22.78
C LEU A 281 -21.53 -9.51 21.38
N SER A 282 -22.64 -9.88 20.72
CA SER A 282 -23.00 -9.34 19.40
C SER A 282 -23.21 -7.82 19.41
N GLN A 283 -23.74 -7.25 20.50
CA GLN A 283 -23.84 -5.79 20.66
C GLN A 283 -22.46 -5.13 20.72
N ILE A 284 -21.53 -5.70 21.49
CA ILE A 284 -20.14 -5.22 21.57
C ILE A 284 -19.48 -5.30 20.18
N GLU A 285 -19.65 -6.42 19.47
CA GLU A 285 -19.17 -6.56 18.09
C GLU A 285 -19.70 -5.47 17.16
N ALA A 286 -21.01 -5.18 17.24
CA ALA A 286 -21.65 -4.15 16.44
C ALA A 286 -21.15 -2.74 16.77
N GLN A 287 -20.92 -2.44 18.06
CA GLN A 287 -20.33 -1.17 18.52
C GLN A 287 -18.92 -0.99 17.96
N ILE A 288 -18.06 -2.02 18.09
CA ILE A 288 -16.71 -1.99 17.54
C ILE A 288 -16.76 -1.80 16.03
N GLN A 289 -17.58 -2.59 15.34
CA GLN A 289 -17.70 -2.51 13.89
C GLN A 289 -18.14 -1.11 13.43
N SER A 290 -19.13 -0.50 14.09
CA SER A 290 -19.61 0.85 13.77
C SER A 290 -18.47 1.87 13.79
N VAL A 291 -17.69 1.93 14.88
CA VAL A 291 -16.55 2.85 14.99
C VAL A 291 -15.44 2.52 13.98
N MET A 292 -15.14 1.24 13.80
CA MET A 292 -14.10 0.79 12.88
C MET A 292 -14.43 1.11 11.42
N THR A 293 -15.71 1.09 11.03
CA THR A 293 -16.17 1.46 9.69
C THR A 293 -16.52 2.94 9.52
N SER A 294 -16.61 3.72 10.61
CA SER A 294 -16.93 5.14 10.56
C SER A 294 -15.89 5.94 9.77
N THR A 295 -16.38 6.80 8.88
CA THR A 295 -15.58 7.77 8.12
C THR A 295 -15.30 9.04 8.93
N LYS A 296 -16.00 9.27 10.05
CA LYS A 296 -15.76 10.40 10.97
C LYS A 296 -14.42 10.26 11.71
N HIS A 297 -13.97 9.04 11.92
CA HIS A 297 -12.71 8.72 12.60
C HIS A 297 -11.72 8.14 11.58
N SER A 298 -10.75 8.95 11.14
CA SER A 298 -9.83 8.60 10.05
C SER A 298 -8.54 7.92 10.51
N THR A 299 -8.12 8.12 11.75
CA THR A 299 -6.89 7.51 12.32
C THR A 299 -7.23 6.38 13.28
N PHE A 300 -6.27 5.49 13.55
CA PHE A 300 -6.47 4.46 14.57
C PHE A 300 -6.68 5.09 15.95
N GLU A 301 -5.93 6.15 16.27
CA GLU A 301 -6.04 6.89 17.53
C GLU A 301 -7.44 7.47 17.72
N SER A 302 -8.01 8.13 16.69
CA SER A 302 -9.38 8.66 16.77
C SER A 302 -10.44 7.57 16.94
N LYS A 303 -10.19 6.37 16.38
CA LYS A 303 -11.06 5.20 16.59
C LYS A 303 -10.92 4.64 18.00
N GLN A 304 -9.71 4.62 18.57
CA GLN A 304 -9.47 4.23 19.97
C GLN A 304 -10.19 5.19 20.93
N GLU A 305 -10.11 6.50 20.70
CA GLU A 305 -10.82 7.50 21.50
C GLU A 305 -12.34 7.32 21.44
N ALA A 306 -12.90 7.13 20.23
CA ALA A 306 -14.33 6.88 20.06
C ALA A 306 -14.80 5.58 20.73
N LEU A 307 -13.99 4.52 20.71
CA LEU A 307 -14.30 3.27 21.41
C LEU A 307 -14.19 3.41 22.92
N LYS A 308 -13.22 4.21 23.41
CA LYS A 308 -13.05 4.47 24.83
C LYS A 308 -14.28 5.14 25.44
N LEU A 309 -14.93 6.04 24.70
CA LEU A 309 -16.22 6.65 25.09
C LEU A 309 -17.37 5.62 25.22
N LEU A 310 -17.23 4.44 24.59
CA LEU A 310 -18.17 3.32 24.70
C LEU A 310 -17.76 2.29 25.76
N GLY A 311 -16.75 2.58 26.58
CA GLY A 311 -16.18 1.64 27.56
C GLY A 311 -15.35 0.52 26.92
N ILE A 312 -14.87 0.69 25.67
CA ILE A 312 -14.09 -0.32 24.96
C ILE A 312 -12.68 0.23 24.69
N THR A 313 -11.67 -0.43 25.23
CA THR A 313 -10.27 -0.08 24.95
C THR A 313 -9.65 -1.08 24.01
N ILE A 314 -9.03 -0.59 22.93
CA ILE A 314 -8.27 -1.43 22.00
C ILE A 314 -6.80 -1.07 22.07
N SER A 315 -5.93 -2.07 22.20
CA SER A 315 -4.48 -1.88 22.20
C SER A 315 -3.78 -2.86 21.26
N GLU A 316 -2.64 -2.46 20.71
CA GLU A 316 -1.80 -3.37 19.94
C GLU A 316 -1.19 -4.44 20.86
N HIS A 317 -1.37 -5.70 20.47
CA HIS A 317 -0.64 -6.81 21.04
C HIS A 317 0.25 -7.43 19.97
N LYS A 318 1.56 -7.35 20.21
CA LYS A 318 2.57 -7.92 19.31
C LYS A 318 2.79 -9.35 19.72
N GLU A 319 2.15 -10.26 19.00
CA GLU A 319 2.43 -11.67 19.18
C GLU A 319 3.79 -11.99 18.56
N HIS A 320 4.75 -12.36 19.41
CA HIS A 320 5.96 -13.00 18.94
C HIS A 320 5.57 -14.38 18.44
N THR A 321 5.55 -14.58 17.11
CA THR A 321 5.65 -15.93 16.58
C THR A 321 7.03 -16.47 16.97
N SER A 322 7.08 -17.20 18.08
CA SER A 322 8.31 -17.75 18.63
C SER A 322 8.93 -18.76 17.65
N SER A 323 10.28 -18.75 17.66
CA SER A 323 11.24 -19.69 17.05
C SER A 323 11.50 -19.67 15.55
N VAL A 324 11.97 -18.56 14.99
CA VAL A 324 12.90 -18.74 13.85
C VAL A 324 14.17 -19.41 14.42
N PRO A 325 14.59 -20.61 13.96
CA PRO A 325 15.83 -21.21 14.42
C PRO A 325 16.99 -20.24 14.17
N LYS A 326 17.95 -20.17 15.10
CA LYS A 326 19.21 -19.44 14.90
C LYS A 326 19.83 -19.92 13.58
N GLY A 327 19.85 -19.06 12.55
CA GLY A 327 20.37 -19.36 11.21
C GLY A 327 19.42 -19.06 10.04
N SER A 328 18.11 -18.96 10.27
CA SER A 328 17.18 -18.58 9.19
C SER A 328 17.18 -17.07 8.95
N ARG A 329 17.51 -16.65 7.72
CA ARG A 329 17.42 -15.24 7.27
C ARG A 329 15.99 -14.69 7.19
N SER A 330 14.97 -15.51 7.42
CA SER A 330 13.60 -15.02 7.50
C SER A 330 13.36 -14.37 8.86
N LYS A 331 13.39 -13.03 8.93
CA LYS A 331 12.91 -12.30 10.11
C LYS A 331 11.48 -12.77 10.38
N GLY A 332 11.21 -13.29 11.58
CA GLY A 332 9.86 -13.68 11.99
C GLY A 332 8.90 -12.54 11.71
N LYS A 333 7.88 -12.78 10.89
CA LYS A 333 6.84 -11.77 10.62
C LYS A 333 6.11 -11.54 11.94
N LYS A 334 6.31 -10.36 12.55
CA LYS A 334 5.51 -9.90 13.69
C LYS A 334 4.06 -9.84 13.23
N THR A 335 3.18 -10.60 13.87
CA THR A 335 1.74 -10.51 13.60
C THR A 335 1.17 -9.59 14.68
N ILE A 336 0.75 -8.38 14.28
CA ILE A 336 -0.03 -7.52 15.18
C ILE A 336 -1.44 -8.09 15.29
N ILE A 337 -1.90 -8.36 16.50
CA ILE A 337 -3.29 -8.62 16.87
C ILE A 337 -3.72 -7.53 17.84
N TYR A 338 -5.01 -7.21 17.88
CA TYR A 338 -5.50 -6.19 18.81
C TYR A 338 -6.14 -6.85 20.03
N LYS A 339 -5.71 -6.43 21.21
CA LYS A 339 -6.36 -6.73 22.49
C LYS A 339 -7.52 -5.77 22.70
N ILE A 340 -8.62 -6.29 23.20
CA ILE A 340 -9.87 -5.57 23.38
C ILE A 340 -10.32 -5.78 24.82
N TYR A 341 -10.36 -4.70 25.57
CA TYR A 341 -10.87 -4.65 26.92
C TYR A 341 -12.24 -3.98 26.92
N VAL A 342 -13.20 -4.56 27.63
CA VAL A 342 -14.55 -4.03 27.78
C VAL A 342 -14.77 -3.73 29.25
N GLU A 343 -15.10 -2.47 29.55
CA GLU A 343 -15.29 -2.00 30.92
C GLU A 343 -16.33 -2.85 31.66
N GLY A 344 -15.99 -3.18 32.90
CA GLY A 344 -16.76 -4.09 33.74
C GLY A 344 -16.47 -5.57 33.52
N PHE A 345 -15.61 -5.99 32.59
CA PHE A 345 -15.20 -7.38 32.45
C PHE A 345 -13.68 -7.51 32.63
N GLU A 346 -13.24 -8.53 33.37
CA GLU A 346 -11.80 -8.77 33.56
C GLU A 346 -11.18 -9.52 32.37
N GLN A 347 -12.00 -10.28 31.65
CA GLN A 347 -11.56 -11.10 30.53
C GLN A 347 -11.34 -10.23 29.29
N GLU A 348 -10.19 -10.41 28.64
CA GLU A 348 -9.85 -9.74 27.38
C GLU A 348 -10.43 -10.50 26.18
N LEU A 349 -10.80 -9.75 25.13
CA LEU A 349 -11.06 -10.27 23.79
C LEU A 349 -9.90 -9.93 22.86
N TYR A 350 -9.81 -10.63 21.73
CA TYR A 350 -8.82 -10.35 20.71
C TYR A 350 -9.49 -10.09 19.36
N SER A 351 -8.86 -9.31 18.48
CA SER A 351 -9.42 -9.00 17.14
C SER A 351 -9.77 -10.26 16.34
N ASN A 352 -9.05 -11.36 16.54
CA ASN A 352 -9.27 -12.66 15.90
C ASN A 352 -10.32 -13.54 16.61
N SER A 353 -10.86 -13.12 17.76
CA SER A 353 -12.00 -13.77 18.43
C SER A 353 -13.27 -13.68 17.58
N PHE A 354 -13.39 -12.64 16.74
CA PHE A 354 -14.57 -12.40 15.90
C PHE A 354 -14.51 -13.13 14.55
N ILE A 355 -14.15 -14.41 14.53
CA ILE A 355 -13.96 -15.17 13.28
C ILE A 355 -15.23 -15.20 12.42
N ASP A 356 -16.40 -15.25 13.08
CA ASP A 356 -17.71 -15.33 12.43
C ASP A 356 -18.11 -13.97 11.81
N ASN A 357 -17.51 -12.87 12.27
CA ASN A 357 -17.76 -11.52 11.78
C ASN A 357 -16.69 -11.09 10.77
N LYS A 358 -16.83 -11.58 9.53
CA LYS A 358 -15.90 -11.26 8.41
C LYS A 358 -15.73 -9.76 8.16
N ARG A 359 -16.79 -8.96 8.37
CA ARG A 359 -16.72 -7.50 8.19
C ARG A 359 -15.79 -6.88 9.22
N LEU A 360 -15.94 -7.25 10.48
CA LEU A 360 -15.08 -6.77 11.56
C LEU A 360 -13.62 -7.22 11.39
N GLN A 361 -13.38 -8.49 11.00
CA GLN A 361 -12.05 -8.98 10.63
C GLN A 361 -11.40 -8.13 9.53
N THR A 362 -12.18 -7.80 8.50
CA THR A 362 -11.71 -6.98 7.38
C THR A 362 -11.34 -5.57 7.85
N SER A 363 -12.13 -4.97 8.74
CA SER A 363 -11.84 -3.66 9.33
C SER A 363 -10.55 -3.66 10.15
N PHE A 364 -10.34 -4.65 11.02
CA PHE A 364 -9.07 -4.79 11.76
C PHE A 364 -7.87 -5.02 10.83
N ALA A 365 -8.03 -5.84 9.79
CA ALA A 365 -6.98 -6.07 8.80
C ALA A 365 -6.63 -4.79 8.02
N LYS A 366 -7.64 -4.00 7.64
CA LYS A 366 -7.46 -2.71 6.96
C LYS A 366 -6.70 -1.72 7.85
N ILE A 367 -7.11 -1.56 9.10
CA ILE A 367 -6.47 -0.64 10.05
C ILE A 367 -5.03 -1.07 10.33
N LYS A 368 -4.77 -2.37 10.51
CA LYS A 368 -3.41 -2.90 10.64
C LYS A 368 -2.52 -2.58 9.43
N GLN A 369 -3.04 -2.74 8.21
CA GLN A 369 -2.29 -2.40 7.00
C GLN A 369 -2.03 -0.89 6.92
N ARG A 370 -3.02 -0.09 7.31
CA ARG A 370 -2.94 1.37 7.35
C ARG A 370 -1.87 1.84 8.32
N ASP A 371 -1.93 1.40 9.57
CA ASP A 371 -0.99 1.77 10.61
C ASP A 371 0.45 1.33 10.25
N PHE A 372 0.63 0.09 9.77
CA PHE A 372 1.95 -0.35 9.27
C PHE A 372 2.49 0.55 8.16
N PHE A 373 1.63 0.93 7.21
CA PHE A 373 2.00 1.84 6.14
C PHE A 373 2.36 3.23 6.67
N GLU A 374 1.61 3.77 7.62
CA GLU A 374 1.89 5.06 8.25
C GLU A 374 3.19 5.03 9.06
N GLN A 375 3.46 3.98 9.82
CA GLN A 375 4.72 3.79 10.56
C GLN A 375 5.92 3.72 9.61
N ASP A 376 5.82 2.92 8.54
CA ASP A 376 6.87 2.85 7.50
C ASP A 376 7.07 4.21 6.83
N THR A 377 5.98 4.94 6.58
CA THR A 377 6.04 6.29 6.00
C THR A 377 6.73 7.28 6.93
N LYS A 378 6.33 7.31 8.20
CA LYS A 378 6.95 8.16 9.24
C LYS A 378 8.43 7.83 9.41
N LYS A 379 8.80 6.55 9.34
CA LYS A 379 10.21 6.13 9.44
C LYS A 379 11.06 6.59 8.25
N ILE A 380 10.51 6.55 7.04
CA ILE A 380 11.25 6.93 5.82
C ILE A 380 11.31 8.45 5.64
N TYR A 381 10.22 9.15 5.94
CA TYR A 381 10.03 10.56 5.55
C TYR A 381 9.87 11.51 6.75
N GLY A 382 9.79 11.01 7.98
CA GLY A 382 9.57 11.80 9.20
C GLY A 382 8.09 12.05 9.54
N ASN A 383 7.84 12.56 10.75
CA ASN A 383 6.49 12.75 11.30
C ASN A 383 5.64 13.80 10.56
N ASN A 384 6.27 14.79 9.92
CA ASN A 384 5.56 15.86 9.19
C ASN A 384 5.50 15.63 7.67
N SER A 385 5.78 14.40 7.20
CA SER A 385 5.96 14.15 5.79
C SER A 385 4.72 14.41 4.92
N ASP A 386 4.93 14.82 3.68
CA ASP A 386 3.88 15.06 2.66
C ASP A 386 3.23 13.76 2.15
N TYR A 387 3.67 12.64 2.71
CA TYR A 387 3.32 11.28 2.33
C TYR A 387 2.27 10.65 3.25
N GLY A 388 1.75 11.39 4.22
CA GLY A 388 0.70 10.92 5.13
C GLY A 388 -0.59 10.55 4.38
N LEU A 389 -1.24 9.46 4.80
CA LEU A 389 -2.46 8.97 4.15
C LEU A 389 -3.60 9.99 4.20
N ASP A 390 -3.76 10.70 5.32
CA ASP A 390 -4.84 11.69 5.47
C ASP A 390 -4.71 12.86 4.49
N LYS A 391 -3.50 13.37 4.28
CA LYS A 391 -3.24 14.47 3.33
C LYS A 391 -3.63 14.06 1.91
N ILE A 392 -3.22 12.86 1.50
CA ILE A 392 -3.53 12.31 0.17
C ILE A 392 -5.03 12.05 0.05
N GLU A 393 -5.65 11.45 1.07
CA GLU A 393 -7.08 11.18 1.11
C GLU A 393 -7.92 12.47 0.99
N THR A 394 -7.54 13.55 1.68
CA THR A 394 -8.20 14.86 1.58
C THR A 394 -8.19 15.39 0.14
N VAL A 395 -7.03 15.36 -0.53
CA VAL A 395 -6.91 15.88 -1.91
C VAL A 395 -7.69 15.01 -2.89
N LEU A 396 -7.62 13.68 -2.76
CA LEU A 396 -8.37 12.75 -3.62
C LEU A 396 -9.88 12.92 -3.46
N LYS A 397 -10.38 13.09 -2.23
CA LYS A 397 -11.80 13.36 -1.97
C LYS A 397 -12.27 14.67 -2.62
N HIS A 398 -11.48 15.73 -2.44
CA HIS A 398 -11.79 17.03 -3.03
C HIS A 398 -11.84 16.93 -4.55
N ASN A 399 -10.81 16.38 -5.18
CA ASN A 399 -10.76 16.23 -6.63
C ASN A 399 -11.89 15.36 -7.17
N LYS A 400 -12.26 14.26 -6.48
CA LYS A 400 -13.44 13.46 -6.85
C LYS A 400 -14.71 14.29 -6.81
N LYS A 401 -14.94 15.02 -5.72
CA LYS A 401 -16.13 15.87 -5.55
C LYS A 401 -16.23 16.93 -6.65
N GLN A 402 -15.11 17.56 -7.03
CA GLN A 402 -15.08 18.54 -8.12
C GLN A 402 -15.42 17.89 -9.47
N SER A 403 -14.90 16.70 -9.74
CA SER A 403 -15.24 15.95 -10.96
C SER A 403 -16.70 15.49 -11.00
N GLU A 404 -17.29 15.12 -9.86
CA GLU A 404 -18.72 14.82 -9.78
C GLU A 404 -19.59 16.06 -10.01
N TYR A 405 -19.16 17.20 -9.47
CA TYR A 405 -19.82 18.48 -9.70
C TYR A 405 -19.77 18.86 -11.19
N PHE A 406 -18.62 18.72 -11.85
CA PHE A 406 -18.49 18.92 -13.30
C PHE A 406 -19.49 18.04 -14.08
N VAL A 407 -19.58 16.75 -13.77
CA VAL A 407 -20.52 15.83 -14.42
C VAL A 407 -21.96 16.31 -14.23
N LYS A 408 -22.32 16.69 -13.01
CA LYS A 408 -23.67 17.17 -12.68
C LYS A 408 -24.02 18.45 -13.46
N VAL A 409 -23.11 19.44 -13.47
CA VAL A 409 -23.31 20.71 -14.19
C VAL A 409 -23.37 20.49 -15.69
N LYS A 410 -22.46 19.69 -16.25
CA LYS A 410 -22.44 19.41 -17.70
C LYS A 410 -23.71 18.69 -18.16
N ILE A 411 -24.18 17.71 -17.40
CA ILE A 411 -25.48 17.07 -17.65
C ILE A 411 -26.60 18.10 -17.58
N LYS A 412 -26.63 18.95 -16.53
CA LYS A 412 -27.65 19.98 -16.37
C LYS A 412 -27.67 20.94 -17.56
N ASN A 413 -26.52 21.46 -17.96
CA ASN A 413 -26.39 22.41 -19.07
C ASN A 413 -26.77 21.80 -20.42
N GLU A 414 -26.30 20.58 -20.72
CA GLU A 414 -26.67 19.86 -21.95
C GLU A 414 -28.16 19.44 -21.94
N SER A 415 -28.77 19.30 -20.75
CA SER A 415 -30.21 19.06 -20.57
C SER A 415 -31.04 20.35 -20.54
N GLN A 416 -30.42 21.52 -20.32
CA GLN A 416 -31.09 22.81 -20.09
C GLN A 416 -31.60 23.50 -21.36
N ASN A 417 -31.46 22.88 -22.53
CA ASN A 417 -32.37 23.13 -23.65
C ASN A 417 -33.75 22.44 -23.48
N GLY A 418 -34.04 21.89 -22.28
CA GLY A 418 -35.37 21.63 -21.73
C GLY A 418 -36.29 20.62 -22.44
N SER A 419 -35.93 20.20 -23.66
CA SER A 419 -36.76 19.36 -24.54
C SER A 419 -36.07 18.06 -24.94
N VAL A 420 -34.82 17.82 -24.50
CA VAL A 420 -34.03 16.65 -24.92
C VAL A 420 -33.54 15.88 -23.70
N THR A 421 -34.03 14.65 -23.55
CA THR A 421 -33.45 13.67 -22.65
C THR A 421 -32.11 13.21 -23.22
N LEU A 422 -31.00 13.45 -22.51
CA LEU A 422 -29.69 12.95 -22.93
C LEU A 422 -29.71 11.42 -23.03
N SER A 423 -29.09 10.88 -24.08
CA SER A 423 -28.97 9.43 -24.24
C SER A 423 -28.11 8.82 -23.12
N PRO A 424 -28.33 7.56 -22.74
CA PRO A 424 -27.47 6.85 -21.79
C PRO A 424 -25.99 6.87 -22.19
N ASP A 425 -25.70 6.79 -23.49
CA ASP A 425 -24.34 6.83 -24.02
C ASP A 425 -23.69 8.21 -23.82
N ARG A 426 -24.43 9.31 -24.06
CA ARG A 426 -23.91 10.66 -23.81
C ARG A 426 -23.67 10.91 -22.32
N ILE A 427 -24.56 10.43 -21.45
CA ILE A 427 -24.36 10.50 -19.99
C ILE A 427 -23.10 9.72 -19.58
N LYS A 428 -22.87 8.55 -20.20
CA LYS A 428 -21.65 7.75 -19.98
C LYS A 428 -20.39 8.51 -20.45
N GLU A 429 -20.42 9.16 -21.60
CA GLU A 429 -19.31 10.00 -22.09
C GLU A 429 -18.99 11.14 -21.13
N ILE A 430 -20.00 11.89 -20.66
CA ILE A 430 -19.80 12.99 -19.71
C ILE A 430 -19.18 12.46 -18.40
N LYS A 431 -19.63 11.29 -17.92
CA LYS A 431 -19.04 10.64 -16.75
C LYS A 431 -17.58 10.22 -16.99
N ASN A 432 -17.26 9.69 -18.16
CA ASN A 432 -15.89 9.35 -18.56
C ASN A 432 -15.01 10.60 -18.61
N GLU A 433 -15.51 11.72 -19.12
CA GLU A 433 -14.83 13.03 -19.07
C GLU A 433 -14.59 13.47 -17.61
N GLY A 434 -15.58 13.29 -16.74
CA GLY A 434 -15.44 13.53 -15.30
C GLY A 434 -14.32 12.71 -14.66
N TYR A 435 -14.16 11.44 -15.06
CA TYR A 435 -13.04 10.61 -14.60
C TYR A 435 -11.68 11.06 -15.15
N LYS A 436 -11.61 11.48 -16.42
CA LYS A 436 -10.40 12.08 -17.00
C LYS A 436 -10.01 13.35 -16.24
N LEU A 437 -10.98 14.21 -15.94
CA LEU A 437 -10.79 15.41 -15.11
C LEU A 437 -10.27 15.04 -13.71
N PHE A 438 -10.84 14.02 -13.07
CA PHE A 438 -10.35 13.53 -11.76
C PHE A 438 -8.87 13.12 -11.83
N CYS A 439 -8.49 12.39 -12.88
CA CYS A 439 -7.11 11.95 -13.06
C CYS A 439 -6.15 13.11 -13.36
N ASN A 440 -6.57 14.07 -14.18
CA ASN A 440 -5.77 15.26 -14.50
C ASN A 440 -5.56 16.13 -13.25
N ARG A 441 -6.62 16.40 -12.49
CA ARG A 441 -6.52 17.16 -11.23
C ARG A 441 -5.63 16.49 -10.19
N ASN A 442 -5.62 15.15 -10.16
CA ASN A 442 -4.66 14.41 -9.34
C ASN A 442 -3.23 14.54 -9.87
N ALA A 443 -3.05 14.47 -11.19
CA ALA A 443 -1.74 14.62 -11.82
C ALA A 443 -1.16 16.01 -11.52
N ASP A 444 -1.95 17.08 -11.62
CA ASP A 444 -1.55 18.48 -11.35
C ASP A 444 -0.99 18.68 -9.95
N VAL A 445 -1.43 17.88 -8.98
CA VAL A 445 -0.94 17.90 -7.59
C VAL A 445 0.12 16.81 -7.32
N GLY A 446 0.65 16.20 -8.38
CA GLY A 446 1.69 15.19 -8.36
C GLY A 446 1.22 13.83 -7.84
N ILE A 447 -0.01 13.41 -8.14
CA ILE A 447 -0.56 12.08 -7.85
C ILE A 447 -1.04 11.42 -9.15
N ILE A 448 -0.50 10.26 -9.50
CA ILE A 448 -0.96 9.51 -10.67
C ILE A 448 -1.92 8.39 -10.25
N SER A 449 -3.13 8.37 -10.79
CA SER A 449 -4.11 7.29 -10.62
C SER A 449 -3.77 6.11 -11.53
N ARG A 450 -3.84 4.87 -11.02
CA ARG A 450 -3.68 3.64 -11.81
C ARG A 450 -4.76 2.63 -11.48
N LEU A 451 -5.82 2.60 -12.28
CA LEU A 451 -6.93 1.65 -12.20
C LEU A 451 -6.69 0.45 -13.14
N ASN A 452 -7.04 -0.77 -12.73
CA ASN A 452 -7.03 -1.94 -13.61
C ASN A 452 -8.43 -2.51 -13.85
N ASN A 453 -8.55 -3.43 -14.81
CA ASN A 453 -9.84 -4.03 -15.23
C ASN A 453 -10.52 -4.86 -14.11
N LYS A 454 -9.81 -5.16 -13.00
CA LYS A 454 -10.38 -5.82 -11.81
C LYS A 454 -10.92 -4.83 -10.77
N GLY A 455 -10.85 -3.52 -11.05
CA GLY A 455 -11.22 -2.44 -10.13
C GLY A 455 -10.22 -2.24 -8.99
N HIS A 456 -8.99 -2.75 -9.11
CA HIS A 456 -7.92 -2.42 -8.18
C HIS A 456 -7.29 -1.09 -8.59
N LEU A 457 -7.17 -0.19 -7.62
CA LEU A 457 -6.64 1.16 -7.82
C LEU A 457 -5.45 1.41 -6.92
N ASN A 458 -4.40 1.96 -7.52
CA ASN A 458 -3.23 2.46 -6.83
C ASN A 458 -3.03 3.94 -7.17
N TYR A 459 -2.64 4.74 -6.19
CA TYR A 459 -2.25 6.13 -6.38
C TYR A 459 -0.74 6.25 -6.20
N TYR A 460 -0.08 6.91 -7.13
CA TYR A 460 1.37 7.10 -7.14
C TYR A 460 1.70 8.55 -6.82
N LYS A 461 2.10 8.82 -5.58
CA LYS A 461 2.49 10.18 -5.17
C LYS A 461 3.91 10.45 -5.63
N ILE A 462 4.06 11.38 -6.56
CA ILE A 462 5.34 11.84 -7.12
C ILE A 462 6.04 12.73 -6.11
N SER A 463 7.36 12.63 -6.09
CA SER A 463 8.26 13.45 -5.29
C SER A 463 9.63 13.55 -5.92
N ASN A 464 10.38 14.57 -5.52
CA ASN A 464 11.77 14.71 -5.91
C ASN A 464 12.61 13.52 -5.44
N ASN A 465 13.49 13.04 -6.32
CA ASN A 465 14.48 12.04 -5.96
C ASN A 465 15.80 12.73 -5.63
N GLU A 466 16.19 12.72 -4.35
CA GLU A 466 17.47 13.31 -3.90
C GLU A 466 18.69 12.41 -4.21
N LYS A 467 18.49 11.18 -4.71
CA LYS A 467 19.56 10.19 -4.87
C LYS A 467 19.43 9.40 -6.19
N GLY A 468 20.43 9.49 -7.06
CA GLY A 468 20.53 8.69 -8.30
C GLY A 468 20.09 9.42 -9.56
N ALA A 469 20.14 8.73 -10.71
CA ALA A 469 19.99 9.33 -12.04
C ALA A 469 18.55 9.76 -12.41
N ALA A 470 17.52 9.22 -11.74
CA ALA A 470 16.13 9.65 -11.97
C ALA A 470 15.83 10.93 -11.19
N LYS A 471 15.23 11.93 -11.83
CA LYS A 471 14.87 13.22 -11.21
C LYS A 471 13.73 13.09 -10.20
N PHE A 472 12.80 12.16 -10.44
CA PHE A 472 11.61 11.95 -9.61
C PHE A 472 11.44 10.50 -9.19
N LYS A 473 10.73 10.31 -8.08
CA LYS A 473 10.30 9.02 -7.55
C LYS A 473 8.83 9.08 -7.15
N ALA A 474 8.09 8.01 -7.37
CA ALA A 474 6.70 7.90 -7.00
C ALA A 474 6.47 6.78 -5.99
N LYS A 475 5.79 7.10 -4.89
CA LYS A 475 5.41 6.13 -3.86
C LYS A 475 4.01 5.59 -4.13
N ASN A 476 3.85 4.28 -4.02
CA ASN A 476 2.57 3.60 -4.25
C ASN A 476 1.68 3.62 -3.00
N TYR A 477 0.42 4.00 -3.19
CA TYR A 477 -0.67 3.99 -2.21
C TYR A 477 -1.80 3.12 -2.75
N LYS A 478 -2.03 1.95 -2.13
CA LYS A 478 -3.20 1.13 -2.45
C LYS A 478 -4.45 1.86 -2.01
N ALA A 479 -5.43 2.01 -2.91
CA ALA A 479 -6.68 2.71 -2.58
C ALA A 479 -7.43 2.07 -1.39
N SER A 480 -7.23 0.78 -1.16
CA SER A 480 -7.80 0.04 -0.02
C SER A 480 -7.29 0.51 1.35
N LEU A 481 -6.23 1.30 1.42
CA LEU A 481 -5.71 1.88 2.67
C LEU A 481 -6.49 3.12 3.13
N PHE A 482 -7.19 3.79 2.22
CA PHE A 482 -7.97 4.98 2.54
C PHE A 482 -9.29 4.63 3.21
N ASN A 483 -9.76 5.51 4.10
CA ASN A 483 -10.99 5.27 4.84
C ASN A 483 -12.21 5.35 3.93
N ASP A 484 -12.23 6.37 3.06
CA ASP A 484 -13.30 6.58 2.10
C ASP A 484 -13.27 5.53 0.98
N THR A 485 -14.40 4.83 0.84
CA THR A 485 -14.61 3.81 -0.18
C THR A 485 -14.92 4.42 -1.55
N GLY A 486 -15.40 5.66 -1.62
CA GLY A 486 -15.68 6.40 -2.85
C GLY A 486 -14.44 6.63 -3.70
N ILE A 487 -13.26 6.79 -3.09
CA ILE A 487 -11.98 6.92 -3.82
C ILE A 487 -11.30 5.58 -4.12
N GLN A 488 -12.04 4.46 -4.03
CA GLN A 488 -11.55 3.13 -4.42
C GLN A 488 -11.99 2.77 -5.83
N GLY A 489 -11.19 1.95 -6.52
CA GLY A 489 -11.38 1.66 -7.95
C GLY A 489 -12.77 1.17 -8.32
N LYS A 490 -13.34 0.23 -7.58
CA LYS A 490 -14.71 -0.27 -7.84
C LYS A 490 -15.79 0.81 -7.70
N SER A 491 -15.62 1.73 -6.75
CA SER A 491 -16.57 2.84 -6.58
C SER A 491 -16.40 3.85 -7.71
N LEU A 492 -15.17 4.23 -8.07
CA LEU A 492 -14.93 5.12 -9.21
C LEU A 492 -15.45 4.55 -10.53
N MET A 493 -15.26 3.24 -10.79
CA MET A 493 -15.81 2.58 -11.97
C MET A 493 -17.33 2.69 -12.04
N LYS A 494 -18.00 2.56 -10.88
CA LYS A 494 -19.45 2.69 -10.79
C LYS A 494 -19.90 4.15 -10.96
N ASP A 495 -19.29 5.07 -10.22
CA ASP A 495 -19.69 6.48 -10.16
C ASP A 495 -19.51 7.15 -11.54
N PHE A 496 -18.39 6.87 -12.22
CA PHE A 496 -18.03 7.43 -13.52
C PHE A 496 -18.27 6.50 -14.72
N SER A 497 -18.94 5.37 -14.54
CA SER A 497 -19.29 4.46 -15.66
C SER A 497 -18.09 4.00 -16.52
N ILE A 498 -16.93 3.79 -15.88
CA ILE A 498 -15.64 3.47 -16.53
C ILE A 498 -15.68 2.05 -17.12
N ASP A 499 -15.31 1.93 -18.39
CA ASP A 499 -15.15 0.66 -19.11
C ASP A 499 -13.68 0.26 -19.30
N ASN A 500 -13.46 -0.91 -19.91
CA ASN A 500 -12.12 -1.44 -20.13
C ASN A 500 -11.30 -0.58 -21.09
N ASP A 501 -11.93 0.00 -22.11
CA ASP A 501 -11.25 0.81 -23.13
C ASP A 501 -10.64 2.07 -22.49
N LEU A 502 -11.41 2.75 -21.64
CA LEU A 502 -10.92 3.90 -20.88
C LEU A 502 -9.81 3.52 -19.89
N ILE A 503 -9.86 2.31 -19.30
CA ILE A 503 -8.79 1.79 -18.44
C ILE A 503 -7.52 1.54 -19.25
N GLU A 504 -7.64 0.98 -20.46
CA GLU A 504 -6.50 0.71 -21.34
C GLU A 504 -5.84 2.02 -21.80
N GLU A 505 -6.62 3.02 -22.21
CA GLU A 505 -6.14 4.38 -22.52
C GLU A 505 -5.32 4.96 -21.35
N GLN A 506 -5.85 4.86 -20.14
CA GLN A 506 -5.18 5.28 -18.90
C GLN A 506 -3.87 4.52 -18.63
N GLN A 507 -3.84 3.19 -18.85
CA GLN A 507 -2.62 2.41 -18.68
C GLN A 507 -1.55 2.81 -19.68
N VAL A 508 -1.91 3.14 -20.92
CA VAL A 508 -0.97 3.63 -21.94
C VAL A 508 -0.40 4.99 -21.51
N TYR A 509 -1.24 5.92 -21.08
CA TYR A 509 -0.79 7.22 -20.54
C TYR A 509 0.16 7.03 -19.35
N PHE A 510 -0.19 6.16 -18.40
CA PHE A 510 0.64 5.84 -17.23
C PHE A 510 2.02 5.28 -17.60
N GLN A 511 2.11 4.45 -18.63
CA GLN A 511 3.38 3.86 -19.10
C GLN A 511 4.35 4.90 -19.67
N GLN A 512 3.88 6.09 -20.08
CA GLN A 512 4.74 7.17 -20.56
C GLN A 512 5.62 7.74 -19.42
N PHE A 513 5.13 7.74 -18.18
CA PHE A 513 5.83 8.33 -17.03
C PHE A 513 6.70 7.33 -16.25
N ILE A 514 6.41 6.03 -16.35
CA ILE A 514 7.03 5.00 -15.51
C ILE A 514 7.81 3.99 -16.35
N ALA A 515 9.10 3.81 -16.06
CA ALA A 515 10.01 2.98 -16.86
C ALA A 515 9.52 1.52 -17.05
N LYS A 516 9.64 1.02 -18.30
CA LYS A 516 9.12 -0.27 -18.83
C LYS A 516 9.50 -1.57 -18.09
N LYS A 517 10.45 -1.58 -17.15
CA LYS A 517 10.98 -2.84 -16.56
C LYS A 517 10.38 -3.16 -15.19
N ARG A 518 9.38 -4.06 -15.09
CA ARG A 518 9.03 -4.83 -13.86
C ARG A 518 8.84 -4.06 -12.52
N TYR A 519 8.75 -2.73 -12.52
CA TYR A 519 8.74 -1.91 -11.29
C TYR A 519 7.34 -1.46 -10.85
N ALA A 520 6.30 -1.63 -11.68
CA ALA A 520 4.94 -1.17 -11.41
C ALA A 520 4.24 -1.85 -10.22
N ASP A 521 4.84 -2.91 -9.64
CA ASP A 521 4.36 -3.59 -8.43
C ASP A 521 5.25 -3.32 -7.19
N ARG A 522 6.26 -2.45 -7.31
CA ARG A 522 7.11 -2.04 -6.18
C ARG A 522 6.47 -0.89 -5.41
N ASN A 523 6.76 -0.81 -4.11
CA ASN A 523 6.31 0.29 -3.24
C ASN A 523 6.82 1.67 -3.69
N MET A 524 7.88 1.70 -4.51
CA MET A 524 8.51 2.91 -5.05
C MET A 524 8.87 2.68 -6.52
N VAL A 525 8.66 3.70 -7.34
CA VAL A 525 8.96 3.72 -8.77
C VAL A 525 9.77 4.97 -9.09
N TYR A 526 10.64 4.90 -10.10
CA TYR A 526 11.46 6.04 -10.54
C TYR A 526 10.95 6.56 -11.88
N ILE A 527 10.84 7.88 -12.00
CA ILE A 527 10.33 8.60 -13.16
C ILE A 527 11.53 9.30 -13.82
N PHE A 528 11.73 9.02 -15.10
CA PHE A 528 12.88 9.48 -15.90
C PHE A 528 12.51 10.58 -16.90
N THR A 529 11.23 10.92 -17.01
CA THR A 529 10.78 12.06 -17.81
C THR A 529 10.88 13.34 -16.99
N ASP A 530 11.14 14.45 -17.66
CA ASP A 530 10.81 15.75 -17.07
C ASP A 530 9.30 15.78 -16.89
N VAL A 531 8.88 15.90 -15.64
CA VAL A 531 7.50 16.22 -15.35
C VAL A 531 7.48 17.68 -15.01
N ASP A 532 6.63 18.42 -15.73
CA ASP A 532 6.39 19.83 -15.48
C ASP A 532 6.06 20.06 -14.00
N THR A 533 6.21 21.30 -13.56
CA THR A 533 5.91 21.74 -12.20
C THR A 533 4.51 21.31 -11.78
N PHE A 534 4.42 20.22 -11.02
CA PHE A 534 3.21 19.88 -10.29
C PHE A 534 3.14 20.69 -9.00
N ASN A 535 1.92 21.07 -8.61
CA ASN A 535 1.66 21.59 -7.29
C ASN A 535 1.93 20.52 -6.23
N ASP A 536 2.44 20.92 -5.07
CA ASP A 536 2.65 20.00 -3.97
C ASP A 536 1.29 19.56 -3.38
N THR A 537 1.02 18.25 -3.33
CA THR A 537 -0.15 17.66 -2.66
C THR A 537 -0.30 18.19 -1.24
N PHE A 538 0.80 18.46 -0.53
CA PHE A 538 0.72 19.02 0.81
C PHE A 538 0.14 20.42 0.83
N ASN A 539 0.59 21.30 -0.07
CA ASN A 539 0.08 22.66 -0.19
C ASN A 539 -1.42 22.62 -0.54
N GLU A 540 -1.81 21.74 -1.46
CA GLU A 540 -3.22 21.57 -1.82
C GLU A 540 -4.05 21.05 -0.64
N ALA A 541 -3.58 20.04 0.08
CA ALA A 541 -4.25 19.52 1.28
C ALA A 541 -4.39 20.59 2.36
N TYR A 542 -3.35 21.39 2.57
CA TYR A 542 -3.36 22.48 3.53
C TYR A 542 -4.37 23.57 3.15
N ARG A 543 -4.42 23.95 1.87
CA ARG A 543 -5.40 24.90 1.32
C ARG A 543 -6.84 24.39 1.51
N ILE A 544 -7.13 23.15 1.12
CA ILE A 544 -8.45 22.53 1.31
C ILE A 544 -8.84 22.53 2.79
N ASN A 545 -7.93 22.12 3.68
CA ASN A 545 -8.21 22.11 5.11
C ASN A 545 -8.42 23.52 5.69
N GLN A 546 -7.71 24.53 5.18
CA GLN A 546 -7.94 25.91 5.57
C GLN A 546 -9.35 26.40 5.18
N PHE A 547 -9.87 25.94 4.05
CA PHE A 547 -11.21 26.26 3.58
C PHE A 547 -12.28 25.52 4.38
N ILE A 548 -12.09 24.23 4.67
CA ILE A 548 -12.98 23.46 5.56
C ILE A 548 -13.06 24.13 6.95
N LYS A 549 -11.92 24.54 7.52
CA LYS A 549 -11.88 25.26 8.80
C LYS A 549 -12.62 26.59 8.77
N LEU A 550 -12.64 27.29 7.64
CA LEU A 550 -13.42 28.52 7.49
C LEU A 550 -14.92 28.22 7.65
N PHE A 551 -15.40 27.19 6.93
CA PHE A 551 -16.78 26.72 7.02
C PHE A 551 -17.15 26.30 8.44
N GLU A 552 -16.28 25.55 9.12
CA GLU A 552 -16.51 25.11 10.50
C GLU A 552 -16.51 26.26 11.51
N LYS A 553 -15.52 27.16 11.43
CA LYS A 553 -15.36 28.30 12.36
C LYS A 553 -16.57 29.23 12.28
N VAL A 554 -16.99 29.57 11.07
CA VAL A 554 -18.08 30.53 10.82
C VAL A 554 -19.45 29.82 10.83
N GLY A 555 -19.47 28.50 10.66
CA GLY A 555 -20.69 27.70 10.57
C GLY A 555 -21.44 27.92 9.26
N LEU A 556 -20.70 28.00 8.16
CA LEU A 556 -21.26 28.24 6.83
C LEU A 556 -21.80 26.93 6.23
N ARG A 557 -22.92 27.03 5.53
CA ARG A 557 -23.51 25.98 4.70
C ARG A 557 -23.68 26.50 3.28
N SER A 558 -23.17 25.76 2.30
CA SER A 558 -23.43 26.06 0.89
C SER A 558 -24.77 25.45 0.46
N VAL A 559 -25.56 26.24 -0.27
CA VAL A 559 -26.80 25.83 -0.94
C VAL A 559 -26.67 26.13 -2.43
N GLU A 560 -26.87 25.13 -3.28
CA GLU A 560 -26.85 25.33 -4.73
C GLU A 560 -28.15 25.99 -5.20
N THR A 561 -28.02 26.93 -6.15
CA THR A 561 -29.13 27.59 -6.84
C THR A 561 -29.10 27.23 -8.33
N ASN A 562 -30.07 27.72 -9.12
CA ASN A 562 -30.07 27.44 -10.55
C ASN A 562 -28.87 28.05 -11.28
N ASP A 563 -28.45 29.22 -10.82
CA ASP A 563 -27.45 30.07 -11.45
C ASP A 563 -26.16 30.13 -10.62
N GLY A 564 -25.98 29.28 -9.61
CA GLY A 564 -24.76 29.28 -8.79
C GLY A 564 -24.93 28.68 -7.41
N HIS A 565 -24.44 29.37 -6.38
CA HIS A 565 -24.59 28.92 -4.99
C HIS A 565 -24.57 30.07 -3.99
N VAL A 566 -25.23 29.84 -2.85
CA VAL A 566 -25.33 30.79 -1.74
C VAL A 566 -24.74 30.15 -0.47
N LEU A 567 -23.98 30.93 0.28
CA LEU A 567 -23.52 30.57 1.62
C LEU A 567 -24.49 31.10 2.66
N LEU A 568 -24.97 30.19 3.50
CA LEU A 568 -25.83 30.49 4.64
C LEU A 568 -25.03 30.38 5.94
N ASN A 569 -25.28 31.26 6.90
CA ASN A 569 -24.76 31.14 8.26
C ASN A 569 -25.56 30.10 9.09
N LYS A 570 -25.22 29.95 10.38
CA LYS A 570 -25.91 29.01 11.30
C LYS A 570 -27.40 29.35 11.52
N CYS A 571 -27.79 30.60 11.31
CA CYS A 571 -29.18 31.06 11.38
C CYS A 571 -29.93 30.90 10.04
N SER A 572 -29.30 30.29 9.03
CA SER A 572 -29.83 30.15 7.67
C SER A 572 -29.99 31.46 6.89
N GLU A 573 -29.26 32.52 7.28
CA GLU A 573 -29.24 33.80 6.56
C GLU A 573 -28.16 33.79 5.47
N ALA A 574 -28.45 34.36 4.31
CA ALA A 574 -27.51 34.47 3.21
C ALA A 574 -26.44 35.53 3.52
N VAL A 575 -25.18 35.09 3.53
CA VAL A 575 -24.02 35.96 3.84
C VAL A 575 -23.09 36.18 2.65
N PHE A 576 -23.21 35.34 1.61
CA PHE A 576 -22.40 35.41 0.40
C PHE A 576 -23.09 34.64 -0.74
N SER A 577 -23.06 35.12 -1.98
CA SER A 577 -23.49 34.36 -3.16
C SER A 577 -22.47 34.43 -4.31
N VAL A 578 -22.47 33.38 -5.12
CA VAL A 578 -21.76 33.32 -6.40
C VAL A 578 -22.80 32.98 -7.45
N GLU A 579 -22.94 33.85 -8.44
CA GLU A 579 -23.95 33.76 -9.50
C GLU A 579 -23.26 33.77 -10.85
N ALA A 580 -23.70 32.94 -11.78
CA ALA A 580 -23.26 32.94 -13.15
C ALA A 580 -23.93 34.12 -13.87
N ASN A 581 -23.15 34.90 -14.61
CA ASN A 581 -23.71 35.97 -15.44
C ASN A 581 -24.03 35.46 -16.85
N GLU A 582 -24.81 36.24 -17.60
CA GLU A 582 -25.29 35.90 -18.94
C GLU A 582 -24.14 35.65 -19.96
N ASN A 583 -22.96 36.20 -19.69
CA ASN A 583 -21.77 36.07 -20.54
C ASN A 583 -20.87 34.88 -20.15
N GLY A 584 -21.32 34.01 -19.25
CA GLY A 584 -20.55 32.85 -18.76
C GLY A 584 -19.44 33.19 -17.74
N GLY A 585 -19.45 34.41 -17.19
CA GLY A 585 -18.63 34.83 -16.06
C GLY A 585 -19.30 34.56 -14.70
N LEU A 586 -18.64 34.96 -13.62
CA LEU A 586 -19.13 34.81 -12.25
C LEU A 586 -19.21 36.17 -11.56
N THR A 587 -20.34 36.45 -10.93
CA THR A 587 -20.59 37.59 -10.05
C THR A 587 -20.55 37.12 -8.60
N PHE A 588 -19.80 37.83 -7.77
CA PHE A 588 -19.67 37.55 -6.34
C PHE A 588 -20.41 38.63 -5.56
N ILE A 589 -21.33 38.24 -4.69
CA ILE A 589 -22.12 39.18 -3.88
C ILE A 589 -21.86 38.88 -2.40
N ASN A 590 -21.26 39.83 -1.69
CA ASN A 590 -21.07 39.73 -0.24
C ASN A 590 -22.21 40.49 0.47
N SER A 591 -22.98 39.79 1.30
CA SER A 591 -24.16 40.34 2.00
C SER A 591 -24.01 40.38 3.53
N GLY A 592 -22.94 39.78 4.09
CA GLY A 592 -22.77 39.75 5.54
C GLY A 592 -21.54 38.98 6.04
N LEU A 593 -20.66 38.54 5.16
CA LEU A 593 -19.40 37.91 5.54
C LEU A 593 -18.31 39.00 5.66
N ASN A 594 -17.45 38.90 6.68
CA ASN A 594 -16.39 39.90 6.87
C ASN A 594 -15.38 39.88 5.73
N ASP A 595 -14.70 41.00 5.52
CA ASP A 595 -13.87 41.23 4.34
C ASP A 595 -12.80 40.14 4.10
N PHE A 596 -12.15 39.67 5.17
CA PHE A 596 -11.09 38.66 5.07
C PHE A 596 -11.63 37.27 4.73
N ASP A 597 -12.73 36.87 5.36
CA ASP A 597 -13.35 35.58 5.13
C ASP A 597 -13.99 35.54 3.73
N SER A 598 -14.61 36.65 3.30
CA SER A 598 -15.10 36.85 1.92
C SER A 598 -13.98 36.79 0.90
N ALA A 599 -12.91 37.55 1.11
CA ALA A 599 -11.78 37.56 0.18
C ALA A 599 -11.12 36.19 0.04
N LYS A 600 -10.99 35.46 1.15
CA LYS A 600 -10.49 34.09 1.17
C LYS A 600 -11.42 33.14 0.42
N TYR A 601 -12.73 33.29 0.57
CA TYR A 601 -13.72 32.51 -0.17
C TYR A 601 -13.63 32.80 -1.67
N MET A 602 -13.68 34.08 -2.06
CA MET A 602 -13.57 34.53 -3.45
C MET A 602 -12.32 34.00 -4.14
N TYR A 603 -11.13 34.19 -3.54
CA TYR A 603 -9.88 33.70 -4.11
C TYR A 603 -9.89 32.18 -4.33
N ASN A 604 -10.39 31.40 -3.36
CA ASN A 604 -10.46 29.95 -3.50
C ASN A 604 -11.48 29.53 -4.56
N SER A 605 -12.64 30.17 -4.61
CA SER A 605 -13.65 29.91 -5.64
C SER A 605 -13.11 30.25 -7.03
N LEU A 606 -12.42 31.38 -7.20
CA LEU A 606 -11.75 31.74 -8.45
C LEU A 606 -10.69 30.70 -8.84
N LEU A 607 -9.82 30.29 -7.92
CA LEU A 607 -8.80 29.27 -8.18
C LEU A 607 -9.41 27.93 -8.63
N GLU A 608 -10.50 27.49 -8.00
CA GLU A 608 -11.18 26.25 -8.39
C GLU A 608 -11.79 26.33 -9.78
N ASN A 609 -12.40 27.47 -10.14
CA ASN A 609 -12.94 27.70 -11.47
C ASN A 609 -11.82 27.76 -12.51
N MET A 610 -10.77 28.54 -12.25
CA MET A 610 -9.61 28.68 -13.14
C MET A 610 -8.88 27.36 -13.41
N LYS A 611 -8.91 26.40 -12.47
CA LYS A 611 -8.37 25.04 -12.69
C LYS A 611 -9.17 24.21 -13.70
N ASN A 612 -10.43 24.58 -13.97
CA ASN A 612 -11.30 23.89 -14.92
C ASN A 612 -11.37 24.60 -16.27
N GLU A 613 -10.83 25.81 -16.37
CA GLU A 613 -10.83 26.60 -17.59
C GLU A 613 -9.69 26.21 -18.55
N ASP A 614 -9.86 26.60 -19.81
CA ASP A 614 -8.84 26.42 -20.83
C ASP A 614 -7.59 27.27 -20.50
N LYS A 615 -6.41 26.66 -20.59
CA LYS A 615 -5.12 27.31 -20.30
C LYS A 615 -4.77 28.43 -21.29
N ASP A 616 -5.44 28.50 -22.43
CA ASP A 616 -5.21 29.56 -23.42
C ASP A 616 -6.18 30.75 -23.28
N LYS A 617 -7.24 30.60 -22.46
CA LYS A 617 -8.21 31.68 -22.20
C LYS A 617 -7.71 32.64 -21.13
N LYS A 618 -7.93 33.94 -21.35
CA LYS A 618 -7.64 35.02 -20.39
C LYS A 618 -8.92 35.51 -19.74
N PHE A 619 -8.86 35.73 -18.44
CA PHE A 619 -9.99 36.14 -17.60
C PHE A 619 -9.68 37.48 -16.93
N ARG A 620 -10.73 38.21 -16.55
CA ARG A 620 -10.62 39.49 -15.86
C ARG A 620 -11.38 39.44 -14.54
N PHE A 621 -10.77 39.99 -13.49
CA PHE A 621 -11.38 40.22 -12.20
C PHE A 621 -11.53 41.74 -12.00
N PHE A 622 -12.78 42.20 -11.94
CA PHE A 622 -13.13 43.62 -11.85
C PHE A 622 -14.35 43.80 -10.96
N MET A 623 -14.60 45.03 -10.54
CA MET A 623 -15.77 45.40 -9.77
C MET A 623 -16.87 45.95 -10.68
N GLU A 624 -18.11 45.56 -10.43
CA GLU A 624 -19.29 46.04 -11.18
C GLU A 624 -19.94 47.22 -10.45
N GLY A 625 -20.02 48.39 -11.10
CA GLY A 625 -20.66 49.62 -10.57
C GLY A 625 -19.71 50.69 -10.02
N GLU A 626 -20.25 51.87 -9.69
CA GLU A 626 -19.53 53.06 -9.18
C GLU A 626 -19.35 53.09 -7.64
N ASN A 627 -19.71 52.04 -6.92
CA ASN A 627 -19.52 52.02 -5.47
C ASN A 627 -18.02 51.97 -5.13
N ASP A 628 -17.59 52.83 -4.20
CA ASP A 628 -16.26 52.79 -3.58
C ASP A 628 -15.88 51.34 -3.23
N GLY A 629 -14.71 50.90 -3.70
CA GLY A 629 -14.36 49.49 -3.69
C GLY A 629 -14.51 48.82 -2.33
N SER A 630 -15.23 47.69 -2.30
CA SER A 630 -15.35 46.90 -1.08
C SER A 630 -13.98 46.31 -0.72
N ARG A 631 -13.62 46.35 0.57
CA ARG A 631 -12.27 45.97 1.00
C ARG A 631 -11.93 44.50 0.69
N ASP A 632 -12.92 43.61 0.67
CA ASP A 632 -12.77 42.22 0.24
C ASP A 632 -12.32 42.10 -1.22
N PHE A 633 -12.83 42.94 -2.13
CA PHE A 633 -12.35 43.00 -3.51
C PHE A 633 -10.85 43.33 -3.55
N TYR A 634 -10.41 44.38 -2.86
CA TYR A 634 -9.00 44.79 -2.84
C TYR A 634 -8.10 43.72 -2.22
N ILE A 635 -8.55 43.06 -1.15
CA ILE A 635 -7.81 41.93 -0.55
C ILE A 635 -7.70 40.78 -1.56
N THR A 636 -8.78 40.41 -2.26
CA THR A 636 -8.75 39.35 -3.27
C THR A 636 -7.89 39.71 -4.47
N ALA A 637 -7.95 40.95 -4.94
CA ALA A 637 -7.09 41.45 -6.01
C ALA A 637 -5.61 41.32 -5.64
N ALA A 638 -5.23 41.72 -4.42
CA ALA A 638 -3.87 41.49 -3.90
C ALA A 638 -3.52 40.00 -3.80
N GLU A 639 -4.43 39.11 -3.38
CA GLU A 639 -4.18 37.66 -3.38
C GLU A 639 -3.96 37.10 -4.80
N ILE A 640 -4.69 37.59 -5.81
CA ILE A 640 -4.51 37.21 -7.22
C ILE A 640 -3.13 37.65 -7.72
N ILE A 641 -2.77 38.92 -7.50
CA ILE A 641 -1.48 39.50 -7.92
C ILE A 641 -0.30 38.70 -7.35
N PHE A 642 -0.37 38.30 -6.07
CA PHE A 642 0.71 37.58 -5.40
C PHE A 642 0.66 36.04 -5.55
N SER A 643 -0.28 35.52 -6.34
CA SER A 643 -0.50 34.08 -6.46
C SER A 643 0.67 33.36 -7.15
N SER A 644 1.10 32.25 -6.56
CA SER A 644 2.07 31.34 -7.20
C SER A 644 1.40 30.20 -7.98
N GLU A 645 0.06 30.18 -8.03
CA GLU A 645 -0.71 29.11 -8.66
C GLU A 645 -0.74 29.28 -10.18
N THR A 646 -0.28 28.28 -10.93
CA THR A 646 -0.24 28.35 -12.40
C THR A 646 -1.60 28.65 -13.02
N ALA A 647 -2.69 28.11 -12.45
CA ALA A 647 -4.06 28.36 -12.94
C ALA A 647 -4.47 29.83 -12.83
N MET A 648 -3.90 30.59 -11.89
CA MET A 648 -4.25 32.00 -11.67
C MET A 648 -3.54 32.94 -12.62
N LYS A 649 -2.50 32.50 -13.34
CA LYS A 649 -1.72 33.35 -14.27
C LYS A 649 -2.55 33.96 -15.39
N ASN A 650 -3.65 33.31 -15.76
CA ASN A 650 -4.55 33.78 -16.81
C ASN A 650 -5.63 34.75 -16.31
N LEU A 651 -5.73 34.95 -14.99
CA LEU A 651 -6.69 35.88 -14.39
C LEU A 651 -5.99 37.21 -14.11
N ARG A 652 -6.38 38.25 -14.86
CA ARG A 652 -5.85 39.61 -14.69
C ARG A 652 -6.79 40.42 -13.78
N VAL A 653 -6.23 41.15 -12.82
CA VAL A 653 -6.97 42.20 -12.11
C VAL A 653 -7.14 43.38 -13.07
N ASP A 654 -8.39 43.69 -13.43
CA ASP A 654 -8.78 44.80 -14.32
C ASP A 654 -9.35 45.94 -13.46
N HIS A 655 -8.43 46.62 -12.78
CA HIS A 655 -8.68 47.77 -11.90
C HIS A 655 -7.46 48.69 -11.95
N ASP A 656 -7.61 49.97 -11.63
CA ASP A 656 -6.47 50.89 -11.57
C ASP A 656 -5.51 50.40 -10.48
N ILE A 657 -4.29 50.03 -10.89
CA ILE A 657 -3.29 49.55 -9.95
C ILE A 657 -2.90 50.65 -8.98
N ASN A 658 -3.03 51.92 -9.35
CA ASN A 658 -2.68 53.06 -8.50
C ASN A 658 -3.79 53.47 -7.52
N ASP A 659 -4.92 52.76 -7.49
CA ASP A 659 -5.97 52.97 -6.49
C ASP A 659 -5.37 52.89 -5.07
N PRO A 660 -5.58 53.92 -4.20
CA PRO A 660 -4.97 53.95 -2.88
C PRO A 660 -5.34 52.78 -1.95
N ASN A 661 -6.56 52.26 -2.07
CA ASN A 661 -7.03 51.14 -1.26
C ASN A 661 -6.44 49.81 -1.76
N LEU A 662 -6.34 49.63 -3.07
CA LEU A 662 -5.65 48.47 -3.66
C LEU A 662 -4.16 48.49 -3.32
N GLN A 663 -3.49 49.63 -3.48
CA GLN A 663 -2.07 49.79 -3.14
C GLN A 663 -1.80 49.48 -1.67
N LYS A 664 -2.67 49.93 -0.75
CA LYS A 664 -2.55 49.59 0.67
C LYS A 664 -2.59 48.08 0.92
N GLU A 665 -3.45 47.34 0.23
CA GLU A 665 -3.55 45.89 0.39
C GLU A 665 -2.41 45.14 -0.33
N ILE A 666 -1.93 45.64 -1.47
CA ILE A 666 -0.70 45.17 -2.15
C ILE A 666 0.51 45.31 -1.22
N GLU A 667 0.71 46.48 -0.61
CA GLU A 667 1.81 46.74 0.32
C GLU A 667 1.75 45.84 1.55
N ARG A 668 0.57 45.73 2.18
CA ARG A 668 0.35 44.83 3.31
C ARG A 668 0.69 43.37 2.95
N LYS A 669 0.33 42.95 1.74
CA LYS A 669 0.61 41.60 1.25
C LYS A 669 2.08 41.39 0.94
N LEU A 670 2.74 42.37 0.32
CA LEU A 670 4.16 42.37 0.02
C LEU A 670 4.98 42.24 1.30
N ASP A 671 4.74 43.09 2.31
CA ASP A 671 5.42 43.04 3.61
C ASP A 671 5.30 41.68 4.28
N TYR A 672 4.08 41.13 4.27
CA TYR A 672 3.82 39.81 4.82
C TYR A 672 4.61 38.72 4.08
N GLN A 673 4.58 38.71 2.75
CA GLN A 673 5.29 37.72 1.92
C GLN A 673 6.81 37.84 2.08
N LEU A 674 7.36 39.05 2.01
CA LEU A 674 8.79 39.31 2.22
C LEU A 674 9.26 38.82 3.59
N ASN A 675 8.47 39.02 4.66
CA ASN A 675 8.79 38.48 5.99
C ASN A 675 8.74 36.95 6.01
N GLN A 676 7.72 36.33 5.38
CA GLN A 676 7.64 34.87 5.27
C GLN A 676 8.84 34.28 4.51
N TYR A 677 9.23 34.88 3.40
CA TYR A 677 10.39 34.45 2.60
C TYR A 677 11.69 34.54 3.40
N ASN A 678 11.87 35.58 4.21
CA ASN A 678 13.00 35.71 5.12
C ASN A 678 13.00 34.63 6.21
N ASN A 679 11.85 34.36 6.81
CA ASN A 679 11.73 33.32 7.84
C ASN A 679 11.97 31.92 7.27
N ASN A 680 11.49 31.65 6.05
CA ASN A 680 11.76 30.40 5.33
C ASN A 680 13.25 30.23 5.04
N PHE A 681 13.91 31.29 4.54
CA PHE A 681 15.35 31.29 4.30
C PHE A 681 16.15 30.99 5.57
N LYS A 682 15.89 31.72 6.67
CA LYS A 682 16.55 31.48 7.98
C LYS A 682 16.40 30.05 8.49
N ARG A 683 15.25 29.41 8.25
CA ARG A 683 14.98 28.02 8.65
C ARG A 683 15.75 27.00 7.80
N GLN A 684 15.88 27.24 6.49
CA GLN A 684 16.42 26.26 5.54
C GLN A 684 17.91 26.42 5.27
N VAL A 685 18.45 27.64 5.38
CA VAL A 685 19.84 27.97 5.00
C VAL A 685 20.86 27.09 5.71
N LYS A 686 20.72 26.87 7.02
CA LYS A 686 21.62 26.00 7.81
C LYS A 686 21.61 24.54 7.37
N LYS A 687 20.51 24.05 6.79
CA LYS A 687 20.35 22.66 6.38
C LYS A 687 20.84 22.44 4.94
N GLN A 688 20.52 23.36 4.04
CA GLN A 688 20.89 23.26 2.64
C GLN A 688 22.36 23.62 2.41
N ALA A 689 22.84 24.73 2.98
CA ALA A 689 24.22 25.17 2.79
C ALA A 689 25.27 24.16 3.32
N LYS A 690 24.93 23.34 4.32
CA LYS A 690 25.79 22.21 4.75
C LYS A 690 26.10 21.20 3.66
N LYS A 691 25.28 21.15 2.60
CA LYS A 691 25.47 20.30 1.42
C LYS A 691 26.28 21.00 0.32
N GLY A 692 26.75 22.22 0.53
CA GLY A 692 27.51 23.02 -0.43
C GLY A 692 26.67 23.67 -1.53
N SER A 693 25.33 23.59 -1.46
CA SER A 693 24.43 24.15 -2.48
C SER A 693 23.14 24.70 -1.86
N PHE A 694 22.47 25.58 -2.60
CA PHE A 694 21.18 26.15 -2.18
C PHE A 694 20.24 26.33 -3.37
N ASN A 695 19.00 25.87 -3.24
CA ASN A 695 17.99 26.03 -4.28
C ASN A 695 16.87 26.98 -3.84
N PHE A 696 16.74 28.10 -4.55
CA PHE A 696 15.60 29.00 -4.44
C PHE A 696 14.38 28.41 -5.17
N THR A 697 13.20 28.54 -4.58
CA THR A 697 11.89 28.16 -5.11
C THR A 697 10.87 29.28 -4.79
N ASN A 698 9.61 29.13 -5.17
CA ASN A 698 8.52 30.06 -4.80
C ASN A 698 8.43 30.35 -3.28
N ALA A 699 8.96 29.47 -2.42
CA ALA A 699 9.03 29.71 -0.98
C ALA A 699 9.91 30.91 -0.56
N TYR A 700 10.68 31.46 -1.51
CA TYR A 700 11.51 32.65 -1.33
C TYR A 700 11.12 33.82 -2.25
N GLY A 701 9.97 33.75 -2.94
CA GLY A 701 9.43 34.85 -3.74
C GLY A 701 9.86 34.89 -5.21
N ILE A 702 10.46 33.82 -5.73
CA ILE A 702 10.92 33.75 -7.13
C ILE A 702 9.80 34.03 -8.14
N HIS A 703 8.57 33.58 -7.86
CA HIS A 703 7.43 33.79 -8.76
C HIS A 703 7.00 35.26 -8.90
N LEU A 704 7.55 36.17 -8.10
CA LEU A 704 7.22 37.60 -8.13
C LEU A 704 8.25 38.44 -8.90
N LEU A 705 9.39 37.88 -9.33
CA LEU A 705 10.47 38.65 -9.97
C LEU A 705 10.07 39.29 -11.31
N GLU A 706 9.08 38.74 -12.00
CA GLU A 706 8.58 39.21 -13.31
C GLU A 706 7.10 39.62 -13.23
N ASN A 707 6.65 40.11 -12.07
CA ASN A 707 5.23 40.41 -11.87
C ASN A 707 4.85 41.77 -12.46
N ALA A 708 4.20 41.74 -13.63
CA ALA A 708 3.74 42.94 -14.36
C ALA A 708 2.69 43.79 -13.61
N HIS A 709 2.13 43.30 -12.50
CA HIS A 709 1.17 44.05 -11.68
C HIS A 709 1.82 44.87 -10.56
N LEU A 710 3.11 44.68 -10.30
CA LEU A 710 3.82 45.44 -9.27
C LEU A 710 4.52 46.65 -9.90
N ASN A 711 4.56 47.76 -9.17
CA ASN A 711 5.30 48.95 -9.61
C ASN A 711 6.83 48.73 -9.47
N GLU A 712 7.62 49.67 -9.99
CA GLU A 712 9.09 49.57 -9.98
C GLU A 712 9.66 49.45 -8.56
N GLU A 713 9.17 50.25 -7.61
CA GLU A 713 9.61 50.23 -6.20
C GLU A 713 9.34 48.87 -5.53
N GLN A 714 8.17 48.29 -5.76
CA GLN A 714 7.78 46.98 -5.23
C GLN A 714 8.65 45.85 -5.82
N ASN A 715 8.90 45.89 -7.13
CA ASN A 715 9.77 44.94 -7.81
C ASN A 715 11.22 45.06 -7.32
N GLU A 716 11.70 46.28 -7.07
CA GLU A 716 13.03 46.52 -6.52
C GLU A 716 13.18 45.91 -5.12
N ARG A 717 12.16 46.04 -4.25
CA ARG A 717 12.17 45.44 -2.90
C ARG A 717 12.26 43.91 -2.93
N ILE A 718 11.59 43.26 -3.88
CA ILE A 718 11.65 41.79 -4.07
C ILE A 718 13.04 41.38 -4.54
N THR A 719 13.56 42.08 -5.54
CA THR A 719 14.89 41.85 -6.14
C THR A 719 16.00 42.04 -5.10
N ASN A 720 15.96 43.15 -4.37
CA ASN A 720 16.91 43.46 -3.29
C ASN A 720 16.92 42.38 -2.22
N GLN A 721 15.75 41.88 -1.83
CA GLN A 721 15.66 40.80 -0.84
C GLN A 721 16.30 39.48 -1.35
N LEU A 722 16.13 39.14 -2.63
CA LEU A 722 16.75 37.94 -3.20
C LEU A 722 18.27 38.10 -3.32
N ASN A 723 18.72 39.24 -3.84
CA ASN A 723 20.14 39.60 -3.93
C ASN A 723 20.83 39.56 -2.56
N ASP A 724 20.15 40.07 -1.52
CA ASP A 724 20.65 40.04 -0.15
C ASP A 724 20.88 38.63 0.39
N LYS A 725 19.97 37.70 0.06
CA LYS A 725 20.05 36.28 0.46
C LYS A 725 21.14 35.54 -0.31
N ILE A 726 21.29 35.83 -1.61
CA ILE A 726 22.40 35.29 -2.42
C ILE A 726 23.73 35.74 -1.82
N ALA A 727 23.88 37.03 -1.50
CA ALA A 727 25.08 37.55 -0.85
C ALA A 727 25.33 36.92 0.53
N ASP A 728 24.27 36.65 1.31
CA ASP A 728 24.37 35.95 2.60
C ASP A 728 24.83 34.49 2.46
N LEU A 729 24.35 33.77 1.44
CA LEU A 729 24.80 32.40 1.13
C LEU A 729 26.29 32.33 0.83
N VAL A 730 26.79 33.27 0.02
CA VAL A 730 28.21 33.34 -0.36
C VAL A 730 29.06 33.72 0.85
N ASN A 731 28.70 34.79 1.56
CA ASN A 731 29.54 35.37 2.61
C ASN A 731 29.48 34.65 3.95
N ASN A 732 28.31 34.17 4.36
CA ASN A 732 28.10 33.65 5.71
C ASN A 732 27.91 32.12 5.74
N HIS A 733 27.70 31.51 4.57
CA HIS A 733 27.44 30.08 4.44
C HIS A 733 28.35 29.34 3.46
N ASN A 734 29.34 30.02 2.85
CA ASN A 734 30.35 29.45 1.95
C ASN A 734 29.75 28.61 0.81
N VAL A 735 28.61 29.05 0.25
CA VAL A 735 28.04 28.44 -0.96
C VAL A 735 28.59 29.16 -2.18
N GLU A 736 29.22 28.43 -3.10
CA GLU A 736 29.73 28.99 -4.36
C GLU A 736 28.56 29.42 -5.26
N LEU A 737 28.75 30.48 -6.07
CA LEU A 737 27.67 31.07 -6.88
C LEU A 737 27.09 30.09 -7.92
N ASP A 738 27.93 29.24 -8.49
CA ASP A 738 27.56 28.16 -9.42
C ASP A 738 26.79 27.00 -8.76
N MET A 739 26.84 26.91 -7.42
CA MET A 739 26.08 25.96 -6.62
C MET A 739 24.74 26.51 -6.12
N ILE A 740 24.37 27.72 -6.54
CA ILE A 740 23.07 28.33 -6.30
C ILE A 740 22.17 28.10 -7.52
N THR A 741 20.94 27.65 -7.29
CA THR A 741 19.98 27.39 -8.35
C THR A 741 18.63 28.03 -8.06
N ILE A 742 17.87 28.37 -9.11
CA ILE A 742 16.45 28.76 -9.04
C ILE A 742 15.63 27.63 -9.68
N ASP A 743 14.73 27.02 -8.93
CA ASP A 743 13.95 25.84 -9.34
C ASP A 743 14.81 24.74 -10.00
N LYS A 744 16.01 24.54 -9.45
CA LYS A 744 17.06 23.60 -9.86
C LYS A 744 17.64 23.87 -11.25
N LYS A 745 17.37 25.05 -11.81
CA LYS A 745 18.07 25.57 -12.98
C LYS A 745 19.25 26.43 -12.50
N PRO A 746 20.39 26.41 -13.21
CA PRO A 746 21.48 27.34 -12.94
C PRO A 746 20.94 28.77 -12.88
N ILE A 747 21.41 29.54 -11.90
CA ILE A 747 20.98 30.93 -11.69
C ILE A 747 21.68 31.89 -12.67
N ASP A 748 22.44 31.37 -13.63
CA ASP A 748 23.37 32.12 -14.49
C ASP A 748 22.72 33.32 -15.19
N THR A 749 21.52 33.17 -15.73
CA THR A 749 20.77 34.28 -16.36
C THR A 749 20.48 35.40 -15.36
N TYR A 750 19.94 35.05 -14.19
CA TYR A 750 19.63 36.02 -13.13
C TYR A 750 20.91 36.68 -12.56
N ILE A 751 21.98 35.91 -12.33
CA ILE A 751 23.27 36.46 -11.90
C ILE A 751 23.83 37.39 -12.97
N SER A 752 23.70 37.08 -14.25
CA SER A 752 24.23 37.93 -15.32
C SER A 752 23.55 39.30 -15.36
N GLU A 753 22.26 39.36 -15.07
CA GLU A 753 21.45 40.59 -15.06
C GLU A 753 21.65 41.42 -13.77
N HIS A 754 21.91 40.78 -12.63
CA HIS A 754 22.05 41.45 -11.32
C HIS A 754 23.48 41.41 -10.73
N ARG A 755 24.48 41.11 -11.57
CA ARG A 755 25.85 40.78 -11.13
C ARG A 755 26.52 41.88 -10.31
N GLU A 756 26.39 43.13 -10.76
CA GLU A 756 27.06 44.28 -10.14
C GLU A 756 26.54 44.53 -8.72
N GLU A 757 25.22 44.45 -8.54
CA GLU A 757 24.58 44.66 -7.26
C GLU A 757 24.84 43.51 -6.28
N ILE A 758 24.75 42.26 -6.73
CA ILE A 758 25.11 41.09 -5.92
C ILE A 758 26.57 41.20 -5.47
N ASN A 759 27.50 41.56 -6.37
CA ASN A 759 28.91 41.74 -6.01
C ASN A 759 29.13 42.91 -5.05
N ARG A 760 28.38 44.01 -5.18
CA ARG A 760 28.42 45.13 -4.22
C ARG A 760 27.96 44.69 -2.82
N LEU A 761 26.89 43.91 -2.74
CA LEU A 761 26.40 43.34 -1.48
C LEU A 761 27.36 42.32 -0.89
N ILE A 762 28.01 41.50 -1.73
CA ILE A 762 29.06 40.58 -1.30
C ILE A 762 30.23 41.34 -0.67
N LYS A 763 30.76 42.37 -1.36
CA LYS A 763 31.87 43.21 -0.86
C LYS A 763 31.50 43.92 0.45
N SER A 764 30.37 44.63 0.48
CA SER A 764 29.96 45.40 1.66
C SER A 764 29.67 44.56 2.91
N LYS A 765 29.21 43.31 2.75
CA LYS A 765 29.02 42.37 3.87
C LYS A 765 30.34 41.70 4.29
N SER A 766 31.31 41.57 3.39
CA SER A 766 32.65 41.07 3.73
C SER A 766 33.45 42.09 4.56
N ASP A 767 33.29 43.39 4.29
CA ASP A 767 33.96 44.49 4.99
C ASP A 767 33.44 44.70 6.43
N LYS A 768 32.25 44.17 6.75
CA LYS A 768 31.66 44.23 8.10
C LYS A 768 32.07 43.08 9.03
N ARG A 769 32.96 42.16 8.59
CA ARG A 769 33.55 41.17 9.51
C ARG A 769 34.49 41.88 10.49
N PRO A 770 34.28 41.81 11.81
CA PRO A 770 35.34 42.17 12.74
C PRO A 770 36.51 41.22 12.50
N ASN A 771 37.70 41.77 12.29
CA ASN A 771 38.97 41.04 12.24
C ASN A 771 39.06 40.07 13.43
N SER A 772 38.70 38.81 13.21
CA SER A 772 38.89 37.76 14.19
C SER A 772 40.27 37.14 13.96
N LYS A 773 41.22 37.67 14.73
CA LYS A 773 42.50 37.06 15.13
C LYS A 773 43.36 36.53 13.98
N SER A 774 44.32 37.36 13.60
CA SER A 774 45.67 36.93 13.22
C SER A 774 46.14 35.80 14.14
N ARG A 775 46.30 34.60 13.58
CA ARG A 775 47.15 33.56 14.16
C ARG A 775 48.59 34.09 14.07
N PRO A 776 49.35 34.20 15.17
CA PRO A 776 50.77 34.45 15.04
C PRO A 776 51.40 33.21 14.40
N GLU A 777 52.18 33.45 13.35
CA GLU A 777 53.10 32.48 12.78
C GLU A 777 54.05 32.00 13.88
N LEU A 778 54.14 30.70 14.06
CA LEU A 778 55.30 30.06 14.68
C LEU A 778 56.07 29.40 13.56
N SER A 779 57.11 30.09 13.11
CA SER A 779 58.23 29.53 12.38
C SER A 779 59.19 28.86 13.38
N LEU A 780 59.49 27.59 13.12
CA LEU A 780 60.44 26.67 13.79
C LEU A 780 60.06 26.19 15.20
#